data_AF-Q321J1-F1
#
_entry.id   AF-Q321J1-F1
#
_cell.length_a   1.000
_cell.length_b   1.000
_cell.length_c   1.000
_cell.angle_alpha   90.00
_cell.angle_beta   90.00
_cell.angle_gamma   90.00
#
_symmetry.space_group_name_H-M   'P 1'
#
loop_
_entity.id
_entity.type
_entity.pdbx_description
1 polymer ?
#
loop_
_entity_poly.entity_id
_entity_poly.type
_entity_poly.pdbx_seq_one_letter_code
_entity_poly.pdbx_strand_id
1 'polypeptide(L)'
;MSTTTRKFKTIITDTGAKKLAQVAAPDGKPVRLTHMAVGDGGGTLPTPDSKQTRLVHEVWRHTVNRVILDATHQNRIIAELVIPPETGGFWIREIGVFDEHGDLIAVGNTAESYKPAVAEGSGRAQTFRTILTVSSTATVALTVDNTMVMATVDYVDDKLKEHEQSRRHPDASLTAKGFVQLSSATNSVSETQAATPKAVKAAYDLANGKYTAQDASTTRKGLVQLSSATNSTSETQAATPKAVKAAYDLANAKYTAQDATTAQKGIVQLSSATNSTSETLAATSKAVKAVMDETNKKAPLNSPALTGTPTTPAARQGTNNTQIASTAFVMAAIAALVDSSPDALNTLNELAAALGNAPNFATTMTNALAGKQPKDATLTALAGLATAADRFPYFTGNDVASLATLTKVGRDILAKSTVAAVIEYLGLQETVNRAGNAVQKNGDTLSGGLTFENDSILAWIRNTDWAKIGFKNDADGDTDSYMWFETGDNGNEYFKWRSRQSTTTKDLMTLKWDALNILVNAVINGSLGVGSTNALGGSSIVLGDNDTGFKQNGDGILDVYANSQRVFRFQNGVAIAFKNIQAGDGKKFTLSSSNNSTKNATFNLWGASTRPVVAELGNEAGWHFYSQRNTDNSVIFSVNGQIQPSNWGNFDSRYVKDVRLGTRVVQLMARGGRYEKAGHAITGLRIIGEVDGDDEAIFRPIQKYINGTWYNVAQV
;
A
#
# COMPACT_ATOMS: atom_id res chain seq x y z
N MET A 1 57.93 -30.56 15.23
CA MET A 1 56.73 -31.39 14.97
C MET A 1 56.10 -31.74 16.31
N SER A 2 54.77 -31.77 16.43
CA SER A 2 54.08 -32.27 17.63
C SER A 2 53.14 -33.40 17.24
N THR A 3 53.50 -34.63 17.57
CA THR A 3 52.76 -35.85 17.20
C THR A 3 51.67 -36.16 18.23
N THR A 4 50.73 -35.23 18.41
CA THR A 4 49.51 -35.47 19.18
C THR A 4 48.56 -36.34 18.35
N THR A 5 48.66 -37.66 18.51
CA THR A 5 47.84 -38.65 17.78
C THR A 5 46.35 -38.47 18.11
N ARG A 6 45.62 -37.76 17.25
CA ARG A 6 44.17 -37.55 17.41
C ARG A 6 43.44 -38.89 17.28
N LYS A 7 42.66 -39.27 18.31
CA LYS A 7 41.89 -40.53 18.36
C LYS A 7 40.95 -40.71 17.16
N PHE A 8 40.36 -39.61 16.71
CA PHE A 8 39.53 -39.55 15.50
C PHE A 8 40.24 -38.70 14.45
N LYS A 9 40.38 -39.24 13.24
CA LYS A 9 41.07 -38.61 12.11
C LYS A 9 40.39 -38.99 10.79
N THR A 10 40.50 -38.10 9.81
CA THR A 10 40.28 -38.41 8.39
C THR A 10 41.64 -38.35 7.70
N ILE A 11 41.89 -39.27 6.78
CA ILE A 11 43.07 -39.29 5.90
C ILE A 11 42.63 -39.46 4.45
N ILE A 12 43.44 -38.95 3.53
CA ILE A 12 43.30 -39.21 2.09
C ILE A 12 43.95 -40.57 1.80
N THR A 13 43.32 -41.38 0.96
CA THR A 13 43.85 -42.70 0.57
C THR A 13 44.95 -42.57 -0.49
N ASP A 14 45.73 -43.62 -0.72
CA ASP A 14 46.71 -43.68 -1.81
C ASP A 14 46.04 -43.47 -3.19
N THR A 15 44.78 -43.91 -3.34
CA THR A 15 43.96 -43.67 -4.54
C THR A 15 43.51 -42.22 -4.63
N GLY A 16 42.98 -41.66 -3.54
CA GLY A 16 42.56 -40.26 -3.48
C GLY A 16 43.71 -39.29 -3.70
N ALA A 17 44.88 -39.56 -3.12
CA ALA A 17 46.09 -38.77 -3.31
C ALA A 17 46.56 -38.79 -4.78
N LYS A 18 46.53 -39.96 -5.44
CA LYS A 18 46.82 -40.07 -6.89
C LYS A 18 45.84 -39.26 -7.73
N LYS A 19 44.53 -39.41 -7.51
CA LYS A 19 43.52 -38.67 -8.29
C LYS A 19 43.61 -37.16 -8.06
N LEU A 20 43.72 -36.71 -6.80
CA LEU A 20 43.86 -35.29 -6.45
C LEU A 20 45.17 -34.67 -6.99
N ALA A 21 46.26 -35.45 -7.09
CA ALA A 21 47.49 -35.01 -7.73
C ALA A 21 47.38 -34.94 -9.27
N GLN A 22 46.64 -35.87 -9.90
CA GLN A 22 46.42 -35.87 -11.35
C GLN A 22 45.64 -34.64 -11.84
N VAL A 23 44.76 -34.05 -11.01
CA VAL A 23 44.07 -32.79 -11.37
C VAL A 23 45.04 -31.59 -11.41
N ALA A 24 46.22 -31.66 -10.78
CA ALA A 24 47.20 -30.57 -10.83
C ALA A 24 48.00 -30.52 -12.15
N ALA A 25 47.75 -31.44 -13.09
CA ALA A 25 48.28 -31.38 -14.45
C ALA A 25 47.46 -30.39 -15.33
N PRO A 26 48.03 -29.85 -16.42
CA PRO A 26 47.34 -28.86 -17.27
C PRO A 26 45.97 -29.31 -17.82
N ASP A 27 45.83 -30.60 -18.15
CA ASP A 27 44.60 -31.22 -18.65
C ASP A 27 43.82 -32.00 -17.56
N GLY A 28 44.06 -31.66 -16.29
CA GLY A 28 43.55 -32.40 -15.13
C GLY A 28 42.03 -32.37 -15.00
N LYS A 29 41.38 -33.53 -15.16
CA LYS A 29 39.93 -33.68 -14.89
C LYS A 29 39.65 -33.54 -13.39
N PRO A 30 38.71 -32.66 -12.96
CA PRO A 30 38.42 -32.48 -11.54
C PRO A 30 37.88 -33.74 -10.87
N VAL A 31 38.34 -34.03 -9.64
CA VAL A 31 37.73 -35.09 -8.81
C VAL A 31 36.37 -34.59 -8.33
N ARG A 32 35.30 -35.30 -8.70
CA ARG A 32 33.92 -35.03 -8.26
C ARG A 32 33.53 -36.00 -7.16
N LEU A 33 33.52 -35.51 -5.92
CA LEU A 33 33.05 -36.27 -4.75
C LEU A 33 31.52 -36.38 -4.85
N THR A 34 30.99 -37.61 -5.01
CA THR A 34 29.56 -37.82 -5.27
C THR A 34 28.85 -38.58 -4.16
N HIS A 35 29.57 -39.45 -3.43
CA HIS A 35 28.98 -40.34 -2.42
C HIS A 35 29.77 -40.30 -1.12
N MET A 36 29.07 -40.56 -0.03
CA MET A 36 29.67 -40.88 1.26
C MET A 36 29.03 -42.14 1.83
N ALA A 37 29.80 -42.92 2.57
CA ALA A 37 29.31 -44.11 3.26
C ALA A 37 29.78 -44.13 4.71
N VAL A 38 29.01 -44.81 5.56
CA VAL A 38 29.33 -45.10 6.95
C VAL A 38 29.45 -46.61 7.16
N GLY A 39 30.31 -46.99 8.10
CA GLY A 39 30.55 -48.38 8.48
C GLY A 39 30.60 -48.57 9.99
N ASP A 40 30.37 -49.80 10.44
CA ASP A 40 30.46 -50.19 11.85
C ASP A 40 31.86 -50.66 12.28
N GLY A 41 32.83 -50.70 11.35
CA GLY A 41 34.20 -51.12 11.60
C GLY A 41 34.40 -52.61 11.87
N GLY A 42 33.45 -53.47 11.46
CA GLY A 42 33.42 -54.88 11.85
C GLY A 42 33.08 -55.03 13.34
N GLY A 43 32.26 -54.12 13.87
CA GLY A 43 31.90 -54.04 15.28
C GLY A 43 32.90 -53.29 16.18
N THR A 44 34.14 -53.03 15.74
CA THR A 44 35.21 -52.36 16.52
C THR A 44 35.63 -51.03 15.89
N LEU A 45 36.09 -50.04 16.68
CA LEU A 45 36.58 -48.75 16.14
C LEU A 45 37.85 -48.96 15.28
N PRO A 46 37.80 -48.75 13.94
CA PRO A 46 38.94 -49.03 13.09
C PRO A 46 39.96 -47.89 13.13
N THR A 47 41.20 -48.20 12.75
CA THR A 47 42.26 -47.20 12.55
C THR A 47 42.43 -46.93 11.05
N PRO A 48 42.17 -45.70 10.55
CA PRO A 48 42.30 -45.40 9.14
C PRO A 48 43.73 -45.60 8.61
N ASP A 49 43.86 -46.34 7.50
CA ASP A 49 45.08 -46.60 6.71
C ASP A 49 44.89 -46.02 5.29
N SER A 50 45.91 -45.34 4.73
CA SER A 50 45.82 -44.75 3.40
C SER A 50 45.69 -45.80 2.29
N LYS A 51 46.10 -47.04 2.55
CA LYS A 51 45.96 -48.18 1.61
C LYS A 51 44.53 -48.71 1.48
N GLN A 52 43.58 -48.20 2.27
CA GLN A 52 42.17 -48.61 2.15
C GLN A 52 41.57 -48.21 0.79
N THR A 53 40.99 -49.20 0.10
CA THR A 53 40.14 -49.00 -1.09
C THR A 53 38.64 -49.14 -0.78
N ARG A 54 38.30 -49.53 0.45
CA ARG A 54 36.95 -49.70 0.99
C ARG A 54 36.93 -49.46 2.50
N LEU A 55 35.74 -49.26 3.07
CA LEU A 55 35.51 -49.34 4.51
C LEU A 55 35.68 -50.78 5.02
N VAL A 56 35.96 -50.95 6.31
CA VAL A 56 36.15 -52.27 6.94
C VAL A 56 34.85 -53.07 6.90
N HIS A 57 33.73 -52.44 7.25
CA HIS A 57 32.38 -52.98 7.06
C HIS A 57 31.38 -51.84 6.82
N GLU A 58 31.08 -51.58 5.55
CA GLU A 58 30.13 -50.56 5.11
C GLU A 58 28.68 -50.98 5.41
N VAL A 59 27.92 -50.14 6.13
CA VAL A 59 26.53 -50.42 6.53
C VAL A 59 25.52 -49.53 5.81
N TRP A 60 25.93 -48.34 5.33
CA TRP A 60 25.08 -47.47 4.51
C TRP A 60 25.89 -46.53 3.63
N ARG A 61 25.47 -46.32 2.37
CA ARG A 61 26.05 -45.39 1.40
C ARG A 61 24.94 -44.54 0.77
N HIS A 62 25.21 -43.26 0.56
CA HIS A 62 24.32 -42.35 -0.15
C HIS A 62 25.10 -41.30 -0.93
N THR A 63 24.40 -40.51 -1.77
CA THR A 63 24.96 -39.28 -2.34
C THR A 63 25.38 -38.31 -1.23
N VAL A 64 26.41 -37.51 -1.51
CA VAL A 64 26.87 -36.45 -0.59
C VAL A 64 25.83 -35.32 -0.54
N ASN A 65 25.41 -34.92 0.66
CA ASN A 65 24.36 -33.91 0.85
C ASN A 65 24.88 -32.49 0.55
N ARG A 66 26.16 -32.24 0.84
CA ARG A 66 26.83 -30.96 0.56
C ARG A 66 28.34 -31.14 0.47
N VAL A 67 28.99 -30.45 -0.47
CA VAL A 67 30.44 -30.23 -0.46
C VAL A 67 30.67 -28.72 -0.44
N ILE A 68 31.54 -28.23 0.46
CA ILE A 68 31.95 -26.83 0.54
C ILE A 68 33.44 -26.68 0.85
N LEU A 69 34.00 -25.53 0.50
CA LEU A 69 35.27 -25.06 1.05
C LEU A 69 35.02 -24.47 2.45
N ASP A 70 35.97 -24.68 3.36
CA ASP A 70 35.95 -24.06 4.68
C ASP A 70 36.28 -22.56 4.55
N ALA A 71 35.30 -21.71 4.81
CA ALA A 71 35.42 -20.25 4.68
C ALA A 71 36.52 -19.64 5.58
N THR A 72 36.97 -20.35 6.60
CA THR A 72 38.06 -19.91 7.50
C THR A 72 39.42 -20.49 7.13
N HIS A 73 39.47 -21.57 6.34
CA HIS A 73 40.69 -22.29 5.99
C HIS A 73 40.61 -22.81 4.54
N GLN A 74 41.02 -21.99 3.58
CA GLN A 74 40.85 -22.20 2.13
C GLN A 74 41.47 -23.49 1.55
N ASN A 75 42.23 -24.26 2.35
CA ASN A 75 42.80 -25.55 1.99
C ASN A 75 42.03 -26.78 2.55
N ARG A 76 40.86 -26.56 3.17
CA ARG A 76 39.98 -27.62 3.70
C ARG A 76 38.69 -27.72 2.91
N ILE A 77 38.33 -28.95 2.55
CA ILE A 77 37.06 -29.33 1.91
C ILE A 77 36.23 -30.06 2.96
N ILE A 78 34.98 -29.63 3.16
CA ILE A 78 34.03 -30.28 4.05
C ILE A 78 32.99 -30.99 3.19
N ALA A 79 32.89 -32.31 3.35
CA ALA A 79 31.84 -33.14 2.78
C ALA A 79 30.84 -33.54 3.87
N GLU A 80 29.55 -33.29 3.63
CA GLU A 80 28.45 -33.56 4.57
C GLU A 80 27.59 -34.72 4.08
N LEU A 81 27.34 -35.69 4.96
CA LEU A 81 26.37 -36.77 4.76
C LEU A 81 25.26 -36.62 5.79
N VAL A 82 24.00 -36.60 5.36
CA VAL A 82 22.81 -36.61 6.24
C VAL A 82 22.19 -37.99 6.17
N ILE A 83 22.15 -38.69 7.31
CA ILE A 83 21.37 -39.94 7.44
C ILE A 83 19.96 -39.54 7.91
N PRO A 84 18.90 -39.78 7.11
CA PRO A 84 17.56 -39.31 7.45
C PRO A 84 16.92 -40.15 8.57
N PRO A 85 15.80 -39.70 9.18
CA PRO A 85 15.18 -40.38 10.33
C PRO A 85 14.88 -41.87 10.08
N GLU A 86 14.31 -42.19 8.92
CA GLU A 86 13.87 -43.52 8.49
C GLU A 86 15.00 -44.53 8.27
N THR A 87 16.24 -44.07 8.05
CA THR A 87 17.40 -44.96 7.81
C THR A 87 18.17 -45.19 9.12
N GLY A 88 18.25 -46.44 9.59
CA GLY A 88 18.99 -46.75 10.82
C GLY A 88 19.00 -48.24 11.16
N GLY A 89 19.25 -48.56 12.43
CA GLY A 89 19.41 -49.92 12.95
C GLY A 89 20.89 -50.33 13.10
N PHE A 90 21.84 -49.43 12.85
CA PHE A 90 23.28 -49.75 12.77
C PHE A 90 24.19 -48.82 13.59
N TRP A 91 25.37 -49.35 13.92
CA TRP A 91 26.47 -48.58 14.52
C TRP A 91 27.30 -47.88 13.45
N ILE A 92 27.89 -46.75 13.84
CA ILE A 92 28.77 -45.94 13.00
C ILE A 92 30.09 -45.74 13.76
N ARG A 93 31.19 -46.15 13.12
CA ARG A 93 32.58 -46.09 13.62
C ARG A 93 33.57 -45.62 12.56
N GLU A 94 33.24 -45.75 11.27
CA GLU A 94 34.02 -45.26 10.15
C GLU A 94 33.16 -44.51 9.12
N ILE A 95 33.81 -43.67 8.34
CA ILE A 95 33.20 -42.87 7.28
C ILE A 95 34.14 -42.80 6.07
N GLY A 96 33.57 -42.95 4.87
CA GLY A 96 34.28 -42.94 3.60
C GLY A 96 33.69 -41.90 2.65
N VAL A 97 34.55 -41.26 1.86
CA VAL A 97 34.17 -40.28 0.83
C VAL A 97 34.63 -40.80 -0.53
N PHE A 98 33.72 -40.88 -1.48
CA PHE A 98 33.91 -41.53 -2.78
C PHE A 98 33.65 -40.58 -3.95
N ASP A 99 34.35 -40.81 -5.05
CA ASP A 99 34.12 -40.07 -6.30
C ASP A 99 33.04 -40.71 -7.19
N GLU A 100 32.76 -40.06 -8.33
CA GLU A 100 31.81 -40.52 -9.36
C GLU A 100 32.13 -41.89 -9.99
N HIS A 101 33.34 -42.45 -9.78
CA HIS A 101 33.73 -43.79 -10.22
C HIS A 101 33.58 -44.84 -9.10
N GLY A 102 33.19 -44.41 -7.89
CA GLY A 102 33.09 -45.27 -6.70
C GLY A 102 34.41 -45.51 -5.97
N ASP A 103 35.49 -44.82 -6.35
CA ASP A 103 36.79 -44.93 -5.68
C ASP A 103 36.80 -44.20 -4.34
N LEU A 104 37.31 -44.85 -3.29
CA LEU A 104 37.46 -44.27 -1.95
C LEU A 104 38.59 -43.23 -1.95
N ILE A 105 38.24 -41.94 -1.86
CA ILE A 105 39.16 -40.80 -1.88
C ILE A 105 39.71 -40.50 -0.48
N ALA A 106 38.86 -40.59 0.53
CA ALA A 106 39.24 -40.35 1.92
C ALA A 106 38.48 -41.27 2.88
N VAL A 107 39.14 -41.66 3.96
CA VAL A 107 38.60 -42.52 5.01
C VAL A 107 38.90 -41.94 6.38
N GLY A 108 37.96 -42.06 7.32
CA GLY A 108 38.15 -41.62 8.69
C GLY A 108 37.39 -42.47 9.70
N ASN A 109 37.80 -42.39 10.95
CA ASN A 109 37.11 -43.01 12.07
C ASN A 109 36.33 -41.97 12.89
N THR A 110 35.13 -42.33 13.31
CA THR A 110 34.20 -41.46 14.04
C THR A 110 34.14 -41.84 15.51
N ALA A 111 33.60 -40.96 16.36
CA ALA A 111 33.10 -41.41 17.66
C ALA A 111 32.01 -42.49 17.45
N GLU A 112 32.01 -43.51 18.30
CA GLU A 112 31.09 -44.64 18.19
C GLU A 112 29.66 -44.17 18.48
N SER A 113 28.79 -44.26 17.48
CA SER A 113 27.43 -43.72 17.55
C SER A 113 26.44 -44.73 17.00
N TYR A 114 25.31 -44.92 17.68
CA TYR A 114 24.20 -45.73 17.17
C TYR A 114 23.18 -44.83 16.47
N LYS A 115 22.83 -45.17 15.23
CA LYS A 115 21.76 -44.53 14.46
C LYS A 115 20.53 -45.45 14.53
N PRO A 116 19.58 -45.21 15.45
CA PRO A 116 18.38 -46.02 15.56
C PRO A 116 17.49 -45.89 14.33
N ALA A 117 16.71 -46.93 14.08
CA ALA A 117 15.62 -46.95 13.11
C ALA A 117 14.33 -46.37 13.72
N VAL A 118 13.38 -45.92 12.88
CA VAL A 118 12.08 -45.39 13.35
C VAL A 118 11.28 -46.43 14.12
N ALA A 119 11.40 -47.72 13.75
CA ALA A 119 10.75 -48.84 14.45
C ALA A 119 11.21 -49.02 15.92
N GLU A 120 12.36 -48.45 16.29
CA GLU A 120 12.93 -48.48 17.63
C GLU A 120 12.48 -47.27 18.49
N GLY A 121 11.52 -46.47 17.98
CA GLY A 121 10.92 -45.35 18.70
C GLY A 121 11.76 -44.07 18.75
N SER A 122 12.90 -43.99 18.05
CA SER A 122 13.81 -42.83 18.08
C SER A 122 14.23 -42.37 16.68
N GLY A 123 13.26 -42.06 15.82
CA GLY A 123 13.51 -41.50 14.49
C GLY A 123 14.17 -40.12 14.53
N ARG A 124 15.51 -40.07 14.50
CA ARG A 124 16.32 -38.84 14.42
C ARG A 124 17.15 -38.80 13.14
N ALA A 125 17.26 -37.64 12.50
CA ALA A 125 18.28 -37.40 11.48
C ALA A 125 19.67 -37.29 12.13
N GLN A 126 20.73 -37.65 11.40
CA GLN A 126 22.10 -37.52 11.92
C GLN A 126 23.07 -37.09 10.80
N THR A 127 23.70 -35.93 10.98
CA THR A 127 24.63 -35.35 10.00
C THR A 127 26.08 -35.62 10.39
N PHE A 128 26.85 -36.17 9.45
CA PHE A 128 28.30 -36.37 9.58
C PHE A 128 29.06 -35.40 8.68
N ARG A 129 30.11 -34.78 9.23
CA ARG A 129 31.00 -33.84 8.53
C ARG A 129 32.39 -34.43 8.42
N THR A 130 32.83 -34.73 7.20
CA THR A 130 34.19 -35.21 6.92
C THR A 130 35.04 -34.07 6.35
N ILE A 131 36.21 -33.82 6.95
CA ILE A 131 37.08 -32.72 6.59
C ILE A 131 38.34 -33.27 5.91
N LEU A 132 38.47 -33.00 4.61
CA LEU A 132 39.64 -33.33 3.81
C LEU A 132 40.56 -32.10 3.78
N THR A 133 41.85 -32.26 4.05
CA THR A 133 42.85 -31.19 3.91
C THR A 133 43.72 -31.49 2.70
N VAL A 134 43.80 -30.55 1.76
CA VAL A 134 44.47 -30.71 0.46
C VAL A 134 45.54 -29.63 0.26
N SER A 135 46.52 -29.88 -0.62
CA SER A 135 47.59 -28.93 -0.92
C SER A 135 47.15 -27.75 -1.80
N SER A 136 46.08 -27.93 -2.58
CA SER A 136 45.38 -26.91 -3.34
C SER A 136 43.91 -27.30 -3.46
N THR A 137 43.01 -26.31 -3.50
CA THR A 137 41.55 -26.50 -3.63
C THR A 137 41.00 -26.20 -5.02
N ALA A 138 41.85 -25.76 -5.95
CA ALA A 138 41.48 -25.59 -7.36
C ALA A 138 41.20 -26.94 -8.09
N THR A 139 41.53 -28.06 -7.46
CA THR A 139 41.54 -29.43 -8.02
C THR A 139 40.28 -30.26 -7.73
N VAL A 140 39.25 -29.67 -7.10
CA VAL A 140 37.98 -30.37 -6.81
C VAL A 140 36.82 -29.54 -7.33
N ALA A 141 36.07 -30.08 -8.30
CA ALA A 141 34.90 -29.39 -8.84
C ALA A 141 33.70 -29.53 -7.87
N LEU A 142 33.39 -28.45 -7.16
CA LEU A 142 32.20 -28.35 -6.32
C LEU A 142 30.93 -28.33 -7.17
N THR A 143 30.49 -29.52 -7.59
CA THR A 143 29.21 -29.76 -8.28
C THR A 143 28.37 -30.74 -7.46
N VAL A 144 27.53 -30.20 -6.59
CA VAL A 144 26.43 -30.96 -5.97
C VAL A 144 25.35 -31.14 -7.05
N ASP A 145 24.95 -32.37 -7.35
CA ASP A 145 23.74 -32.61 -8.14
C ASP A 145 22.54 -32.36 -7.22
N ASN A 146 21.84 -31.26 -7.47
CA ASN A 146 20.92 -30.68 -6.49
C ASN A 146 19.48 -31.23 -6.64
N THR A 147 19.31 -32.38 -7.29
CA THR A 147 18.02 -32.98 -7.66
C THR A 147 17.33 -33.77 -6.52
N MET A 148 18.09 -34.27 -5.53
CA MET A 148 17.54 -34.82 -4.28
C MET A 148 18.44 -34.47 -3.09
N VAL A 149 18.12 -33.37 -2.38
CA VAL A 149 18.83 -32.91 -1.18
C VAL A 149 17.83 -32.55 -0.10
N MET A 150 18.02 -33.06 1.13
CA MET A 150 17.23 -32.68 2.30
C MET A 150 17.76 -31.35 2.83
N ALA A 151 17.09 -30.24 2.50
CA ALA A 151 17.47 -28.91 2.97
C ALA A 151 17.34 -28.81 4.50
N THR A 152 18.40 -28.32 5.17
CA THR A 152 18.33 -27.93 6.58
C THR A 152 17.51 -26.65 6.74
N VAL A 153 16.81 -26.48 7.86
CA VAL A 153 15.96 -25.29 8.12
C VAL A 153 16.75 -24.00 7.91
N ASP A 154 17.95 -23.92 8.51
CA ASP A 154 18.90 -22.80 8.38
C ASP A 154 19.17 -22.41 6.91
N TYR A 155 19.25 -23.39 6.00
CA TYR A 155 19.51 -23.14 4.57
C TYR A 155 18.27 -22.59 3.84
N VAL A 156 17.07 -23.01 4.26
CA VAL A 156 15.81 -22.47 3.75
C VAL A 156 15.61 -21.04 4.24
N ASP A 157 15.85 -20.78 5.53
CA ASP A 157 15.71 -19.46 6.14
C ASP A 157 16.75 -18.46 5.58
N ASP A 158 18.02 -18.84 5.43
CA ASP A 158 19.03 -18.01 4.77
C ASP A 158 18.63 -17.66 3.33
N LYS A 159 18.01 -18.60 2.59
CA LYS A 159 17.58 -18.38 1.20
C LYS A 159 16.30 -17.55 1.09
N LEU A 160 15.36 -17.70 2.01
CA LEU A 160 14.22 -16.79 2.15
C LEU A 160 14.70 -15.37 2.44
N LYS A 161 15.64 -15.22 3.37
CA LYS A 161 16.20 -13.91 3.77
C LYS A 161 17.02 -13.25 2.66
N GLU A 162 17.77 -14.03 1.87
CA GLU A 162 18.40 -13.53 0.63
C GLU A 162 17.34 -13.06 -0.38
N HIS A 163 16.22 -13.79 -0.52
CA HIS A 163 15.15 -13.43 -1.44
C HIS A 163 14.39 -12.17 -1.02
N GLU A 164 14.00 -12.06 0.25
CA GLU A 164 13.32 -10.88 0.85
C GLU A 164 14.13 -9.59 0.69
N GLN A 165 15.45 -9.67 0.81
CA GLN A 165 16.36 -8.53 0.61
C GLN A 165 16.68 -8.26 -0.88
N SER A 166 16.31 -9.19 -1.78
CA SER A 166 16.60 -9.06 -3.20
C SER A 166 15.55 -8.24 -3.94
N ARG A 167 15.97 -7.52 -4.99
CA ARG A 167 15.10 -7.02 -6.06
C ARG A 167 15.21 -7.88 -7.33
N ARG A 168 15.47 -9.19 -7.18
CA ARG A 168 15.64 -10.14 -8.31
C ARG A 168 14.29 -10.58 -8.91
N HIS A 169 13.47 -9.61 -9.28
CA HIS A 169 12.24 -9.80 -10.06
C HIS A 169 12.39 -9.09 -11.41
N PRO A 170 11.73 -9.55 -12.49
CA PRO A 170 11.73 -8.85 -13.76
C PRO A 170 11.10 -7.46 -13.63
N ASP A 171 11.55 -6.53 -14.46
CA ASP A 171 10.88 -5.24 -14.65
C ASP A 171 9.54 -5.41 -15.38
N ALA A 172 8.65 -4.46 -15.21
CA ALA A 172 7.33 -4.44 -15.81
C ALA A 172 7.42 -4.19 -17.33
N SER A 173 6.57 -4.86 -18.09
CA SER A 173 6.39 -4.63 -19.52
C SER A 173 4.91 -4.41 -19.85
N LEU A 174 4.61 -4.08 -21.11
CA LEU A 174 3.24 -3.93 -21.60
C LEU A 174 2.42 -5.24 -21.54
N THR A 175 3.06 -6.39 -21.33
CA THR A 175 2.42 -7.72 -21.32
C THR A 175 2.67 -8.52 -20.03
N ALA A 176 3.62 -8.13 -19.18
CA ALA A 176 3.98 -8.84 -17.95
C ALA A 176 4.15 -7.88 -16.76
N LYS A 177 3.66 -8.31 -15.59
CA LYS A 177 3.82 -7.56 -14.33
C LYS A 177 5.25 -7.71 -13.80
N GLY A 178 5.81 -6.62 -13.31
CA GLY A 178 7.15 -6.56 -12.72
C GLY A 178 7.33 -5.28 -11.91
N PHE A 179 8.58 -4.92 -11.58
CA PHE A 179 8.88 -3.61 -10.99
C PHE A 179 9.01 -2.51 -12.04
N VAL A 180 8.72 -1.25 -11.69
CA VAL A 180 8.91 -0.10 -12.59
C VAL A 180 9.55 1.05 -11.83
N GLN A 181 10.42 1.82 -12.50
CA GLN A 181 11.00 3.02 -11.93
C GLN A 181 10.01 4.18 -12.06
N LEU A 182 9.90 5.02 -11.02
CA LEU A 182 9.01 6.19 -11.02
C LEU A 182 9.77 7.44 -11.50
N SER A 183 9.12 8.25 -12.34
CA SER A 183 9.69 9.50 -12.88
C SER A 183 8.77 10.69 -12.68
N SER A 184 9.34 11.84 -12.30
CA SER A 184 8.60 13.10 -12.10
C SER A 184 8.82 14.13 -13.22
N ALA A 185 9.46 13.73 -14.32
CA ALA A 185 9.64 14.58 -15.50
C ALA A 185 8.35 14.64 -16.33
N THR A 186 7.95 15.85 -16.74
CA THR A 186 6.75 16.10 -17.57
C THR A 186 6.96 15.84 -19.06
N ASN A 187 8.18 15.53 -19.47
CA ASN A 187 8.63 15.34 -20.86
C ASN A 187 9.42 14.03 -21.05
N SER A 188 9.26 13.05 -20.15
CA SER A 188 9.94 11.75 -20.30
C SER A 188 9.45 10.99 -21.53
N VAL A 189 10.38 10.41 -22.29
CA VAL A 189 10.12 9.49 -23.41
C VAL A 189 10.45 8.03 -23.04
N SER A 190 10.65 7.75 -21.75
CA SER A 190 11.10 6.44 -21.26
C SER A 190 9.93 5.50 -20.99
N GLU A 191 9.72 4.51 -21.87
CA GLU A 191 8.66 3.49 -21.71
C GLU A 191 8.89 2.55 -20.51
N THR A 192 10.11 2.49 -19.97
CA THR A 192 10.47 1.74 -18.75
C THR A 192 10.21 2.50 -17.45
N GLN A 193 9.65 3.71 -17.50
CA GLN A 193 9.36 4.55 -16.33
C GLN A 193 7.88 4.94 -16.25
N ALA A 194 7.29 4.83 -15.06
CA ALA A 194 5.93 5.30 -14.81
C ALA A 194 5.92 6.74 -14.30
N ALA A 195 5.03 7.57 -14.86
CA ALA A 195 4.86 8.95 -14.44
C ALA A 195 4.27 9.04 -13.02
N THR A 196 4.88 9.84 -12.14
CA THR A 196 4.33 10.11 -10.80
C THR A 196 3.10 11.02 -10.86
N PRO A 197 2.25 11.03 -9.82
CA PRO A 197 1.22 12.06 -9.67
C PRO A 197 1.76 13.49 -9.75
N LYS A 198 3.04 13.73 -9.39
CA LYS A 198 3.71 15.03 -9.55
C LYS A 198 3.95 15.39 -11.01
N ALA A 199 4.39 14.45 -11.86
CA ALA A 199 4.49 14.67 -13.31
C ALA A 199 3.10 14.92 -13.93
N VAL A 200 2.11 14.09 -13.59
CA VAL A 200 0.74 14.23 -14.11
C VAL A 200 0.12 15.56 -13.69
N LYS A 201 0.26 15.97 -12.43
CA LYS A 201 -0.23 17.27 -11.93
C LYS A 201 0.49 18.43 -12.62
N ALA A 202 1.81 18.40 -12.75
CA ALA A 202 2.56 19.47 -13.41
C ALA A 202 2.24 19.59 -14.92
N ALA A 203 1.99 18.47 -15.61
CA ALA A 203 1.50 18.48 -16.99
C ALA A 203 0.07 19.02 -17.10
N TYR A 204 -0.81 18.66 -16.17
CA TYR A 204 -2.18 19.19 -16.08
C TYR A 204 -2.19 20.70 -15.79
N ASP A 205 -1.41 21.17 -14.81
CA ASP A 205 -1.32 22.58 -14.46
C ASP A 205 -0.72 23.41 -15.61
N LEU A 206 0.23 22.86 -16.38
CA LEU A 206 0.77 23.48 -17.59
C LEU A 206 -0.26 23.56 -18.73
N ALA A 207 -1.11 22.54 -18.89
CA ALA A 207 -2.21 22.55 -19.86
C ALA A 207 -3.31 23.54 -19.45
N ASN A 208 -3.69 23.56 -18.18
CA ASN A 208 -4.71 24.45 -17.62
C ASN A 208 -4.24 25.93 -17.65
N GLY A 209 -2.98 26.20 -17.27
CA GLY A 209 -2.38 27.53 -17.34
C GLY A 209 -2.26 28.09 -18.76
N LYS A 210 -2.18 27.22 -19.78
CA LYS A 210 -2.24 27.62 -21.20
C LYS A 210 -3.63 28.04 -21.68
N TYR A 211 -4.69 27.87 -20.88
CA TYR A 211 -6.03 28.39 -21.18
C TYR A 211 -6.26 29.83 -20.68
N THR A 212 -5.19 30.59 -20.45
CA THR A 212 -5.22 32.04 -20.17
C THR A 212 -5.39 32.84 -21.48
N ALA A 213 -6.50 32.59 -22.17
CA ALA A 213 -6.84 33.22 -23.45
C ALA A 213 -7.21 34.70 -23.25
N GLN A 214 -6.20 35.58 -23.27
CA GLN A 214 -6.38 37.03 -23.17
C GLN A 214 -7.16 37.59 -24.36
N ASP A 215 -7.86 38.71 -24.15
CA ASP A 215 -8.48 39.47 -25.24
C ASP A 215 -7.41 40.00 -26.21
N ALA A 216 -7.74 39.98 -27.50
CA ALA A 216 -6.90 40.54 -28.55
C ALA A 216 -6.90 42.07 -28.52
N SER A 217 -5.83 42.65 -29.04
CA SER A 217 -5.71 44.07 -29.35
C SER A 217 -5.09 44.23 -30.74
N THR A 218 -5.06 45.45 -31.25
CA THR A 218 -4.28 45.83 -32.44
C THR A 218 -2.78 45.52 -32.32
N THR A 219 -2.28 45.22 -31.11
CA THR A 219 -0.88 44.89 -30.81
C THR A 219 -0.65 43.44 -30.34
N ARG A 220 -1.69 42.64 -30.09
CA ARG A 220 -1.58 41.30 -29.51
C ARG A 220 -2.70 40.35 -29.96
N LYS A 221 -2.34 39.15 -30.40
CA LYS A 221 -3.30 38.07 -30.73
C LYS A 221 -3.98 37.54 -29.45
N GLY A 222 -5.27 37.24 -29.53
CA GLY A 222 -6.10 36.80 -28.40
C GLY A 222 -7.52 36.42 -28.84
N LEU A 223 -8.46 36.33 -27.91
CA LEU A 223 -9.89 36.17 -28.21
C LEU A 223 -10.52 37.49 -28.66
N VAL A 224 -11.59 37.41 -29.45
CA VAL A 224 -12.37 38.56 -29.91
C VAL A 224 -13.86 38.24 -29.85
N GLN A 225 -14.66 39.12 -29.27
CA GLN A 225 -16.11 38.98 -29.23
C GLN A 225 -16.72 39.34 -30.60
N LEU A 226 -17.61 38.51 -31.14
CA LEU A 226 -18.26 38.77 -32.43
C LEU A 226 -19.50 39.64 -32.26
N SER A 227 -19.66 40.66 -33.10
CA SER A 227 -20.78 41.62 -33.07
C SER A 227 -21.48 41.74 -34.41
N SER A 228 -22.81 41.78 -34.39
CA SER A 228 -23.64 41.89 -35.61
C SER A 228 -24.31 43.26 -35.78
N ALA A 229 -23.89 44.27 -35.01
CA ALA A 229 -24.34 45.65 -35.16
C ALA A 229 -23.61 46.36 -36.31
N THR A 230 -24.33 47.10 -37.14
CA THR A 230 -23.79 47.87 -38.28
C THR A 230 -23.23 49.24 -37.90
N ASN A 231 -23.36 49.63 -36.63
CA ASN A 231 -22.97 50.92 -36.06
C ASN A 231 -22.15 50.78 -34.76
N SER A 232 -21.48 49.63 -34.55
CA SER A 232 -20.62 49.43 -33.38
C SER A 232 -19.41 50.35 -33.40
N THR A 233 -19.11 50.98 -32.26
CA THR A 233 -17.90 51.78 -32.02
C THR A 233 -16.87 51.03 -31.17
N SER A 234 -17.07 49.73 -30.92
CA SER A 234 -16.17 48.91 -30.09
C SER A 234 -14.94 48.44 -30.87
N GLU A 235 -13.75 48.81 -30.39
CA GLU A 235 -12.46 48.31 -30.90
C GLU A 235 -12.12 46.89 -30.40
N THR A 236 -12.89 46.33 -29.46
CA THR A 236 -12.68 44.98 -28.90
C THR A 236 -13.61 43.92 -29.51
N GLN A 237 -14.43 44.30 -30.50
CA GLN A 237 -15.37 43.40 -31.18
C GLN A 237 -15.10 43.31 -32.68
N ALA A 238 -15.16 42.10 -33.24
CA ALA A 238 -15.10 41.90 -34.69
C ALA A 238 -16.52 41.89 -35.29
N ALA A 239 -16.70 42.64 -36.37
CA ALA A 239 -17.94 42.63 -37.15
C ALA A 239 -18.16 41.27 -37.81
N THR A 240 -19.33 40.67 -37.63
CA THR A 240 -19.70 39.41 -38.32
C THR A 240 -19.89 39.65 -39.82
N PRO A 241 -19.79 38.61 -40.67
CA PRO A 241 -20.18 38.69 -42.08
C PRO A 241 -21.61 39.22 -42.29
N LYS A 242 -22.51 39.04 -41.31
CA LYS A 242 -23.87 39.62 -41.33
C LYS A 242 -23.84 41.15 -41.19
N ALA A 243 -23.05 41.70 -40.26
CA ALA A 243 -22.88 43.15 -40.13
C ALA A 243 -22.20 43.74 -41.38
N VAL A 244 -21.13 43.11 -41.87
CA VAL A 244 -20.42 43.55 -43.08
C VAL A 244 -21.33 43.53 -44.30
N LYS A 245 -22.11 42.46 -44.52
CA LYS A 245 -23.09 42.36 -45.61
C LYS A 245 -24.16 43.45 -45.49
N ALA A 246 -24.73 43.67 -44.32
CA ALA A 246 -25.77 44.68 -44.11
C ALA A 246 -25.25 46.13 -44.30
N ALA A 247 -24.02 46.42 -43.88
CA ALA A 247 -23.37 47.70 -44.14
C ALA A 247 -23.05 47.89 -45.63
N TYR A 248 -22.59 46.84 -46.31
CA TYR A 248 -22.35 46.85 -47.76
C TYR A 248 -23.64 47.07 -48.56
N ASP A 249 -24.71 46.34 -48.24
CA ASP A 249 -26.02 46.49 -48.89
C ASP A 249 -26.59 47.90 -48.69
N LEU A 250 -26.44 48.48 -47.50
CA LEU A 250 -26.84 49.86 -47.20
C LEU A 250 -26.02 50.90 -47.98
N ALA A 251 -24.71 50.70 -48.13
CA ALA A 251 -23.86 51.58 -48.93
C ALA A 251 -24.20 51.49 -50.43
N ASN A 252 -24.38 50.27 -50.94
CA ASN A 252 -24.73 50.01 -52.33
C ASN A 252 -26.12 50.56 -52.69
N ALA A 253 -27.10 50.44 -51.78
CA ALA A 253 -28.44 51.02 -51.94
C ALA A 253 -28.47 52.55 -51.87
N LYS A 254 -27.42 53.21 -51.36
CA LYS A 254 -27.28 54.68 -51.37
C LYS A 254 -26.52 55.21 -52.58
N TYR A 255 -25.96 54.37 -53.44
CA TYR A 255 -25.23 54.80 -54.65
C TYR A 255 -26.16 54.91 -55.86
N THR A 256 -27.11 55.84 -55.82
CA THR A 256 -27.99 56.16 -56.95
C THR A 256 -27.34 57.22 -57.86
N ALA A 257 -26.48 56.76 -58.78
CA ALA A 257 -25.96 57.61 -59.85
C ALA A 257 -27.13 58.09 -60.75
N GLN A 258 -27.32 59.41 -60.82
CA GLN A 258 -28.27 60.06 -61.73
C GLN A 258 -27.54 60.61 -62.96
N ASP A 259 -28.28 60.78 -64.06
CA ASP A 259 -27.74 61.38 -65.29
C ASP A 259 -27.35 62.84 -65.08
N ALA A 260 -26.30 63.28 -65.79
CA ALA A 260 -25.83 64.65 -65.76
C ALA A 260 -26.77 65.58 -66.54
N THR A 261 -26.99 66.78 -66.01
CA THR A 261 -27.67 67.88 -66.70
C THR A 261 -26.81 69.13 -66.65
N THR A 262 -27.18 70.18 -67.39
CA THR A 262 -26.50 71.49 -67.33
C THR A 262 -26.59 72.16 -65.94
N ALA A 263 -27.47 71.69 -65.05
CA ALA A 263 -27.62 72.17 -63.68
C ALA A 263 -27.12 71.19 -62.60
N GLN A 264 -26.92 69.90 -62.92
CA GLN A 264 -26.60 68.85 -61.96
C GLN A 264 -25.49 67.92 -62.46
N LYS A 265 -24.45 67.73 -61.63
CA LYS A 265 -23.38 66.76 -61.90
C LYS A 265 -23.91 65.33 -61.73
N GLY A 266 -23.66 64.49 -62.72
CA GLY A 266 -24.10 63.10 -62.77
C GLY A 266 -23.23 62.26 -63.73
N ILE A 267 -23.71 61.09 -64.13
CA ILE A 267 -23.09 60.28 -65.19
C ILE A 267 -23.59 60.72 -66.58
N VAL A 268 -22.76 60.58 -67.63
CA VAL A 268 -23.19 60.89 -69.00
C VAL A 268 -22.55 59.90 -69.98
N GLN A 269 -23.30 59.51 -71.02
CA GLN A 269 -22.82 58.59 -72.04
C GLN A 269 -22.13 59.36 -73.18
N LEU A 270 -21.09 58.77 -73.78
CA LEU A 270 -20.26 59.43 -74.79
C LEU A 270 -20.64 59.03 -76.23
N SER A 271 -20.68 59.99 -77.15
CA SER A 271 -20.97 59.80 -78.57
C SER A 271 -19.79 60.18 -79.46
N SER A 272 -19.55 59.40 -80.52
CA SER A 272 -18.49 59.68 -81.52
C SER A 272 -19.03 60.13 -82.88
N ALA A 273 -20.32 60.47 -82.98
CA ALA A 273 -20.91 61.02 -84.20
C ALA A 273 -20.63 62.53 -84.31
N THR A 274 -20.11 62.97 -85.46
CA THR A 274 -19.75 64.39 -85.73
C THR A 274 -20.94 65.29 -86.03
N ASN A 275 -22.14 64.73 -86.10
CA ASN A 275 -23.41 65.39 -86.44
C ASN A 275 -24.53 65.09 -85.43
N SER A 276 -24.19 64.71 -84.19
CA SER A 276 -25.19 64.36 -83.18
C SER A 276 -25.95 65.58 -82.66
N THR A 277 -27.27 65.47 -82.57
CA THR A 277 -28.19 66.48 -82.02
C THR A 277 -28.74 66.09 -80.64
N SER A 278 -28.09 65.15 -79.94
CA SER A 278 -28.51 64.68 -78.62
C SER A 278 -27.97 65.59 -77.51
N GLU A 279 -28.86 66.08 -76.66
CA GLU A 279 -28.51 66.85 -75.45
C GLU A 279 -28.16 65.97 -74.24
N THR A 280 -28.33 64.64 -74.36
CA THR A 280 -28.05 63.64 -73.30
C THR A 280 -26.73 62.90 -73.50
N LEU A 281 -25.98 63.19 -74.56
CA LEU A 281 -24.71 62.55 -74.91
C LEU A 281 -23.59 63.58 -75.06
N ALA A 282 -22.44 63.34 -74.44
CA ALA A 282 -21.26 64.20 -74.62
C ALA A 282 -20.40 63.75 -75.81
N ALA A 283 -19.92 64.68 -76.62
CA ALA A 283 -19.06 64.39 -77.77
C ALA A 283 -17.67 63.89 -77.32
N THR A 284 -17.19 62.78 -77.91
CA THR A 284 -15.83 62.29 -77.66
C THR A 284 -14.77 63.18 -78.31
N SER A 285 -13.55 63.13 -77.76
CA SER A 285 -12.36 63.71 -78.41
C SER A 285 -12.15 63.22 -79.84
N LYS A 286 -12.62 62.02 -80.20
CA LYS A 286 -12.62 61.52 -81.59
C LYS A 286 -13.55 62.31 -82.51
N ALA A 287 -14.77 62.62 -82.07
CA ALA A 287 -15.69 63.47 -82.84
C ALA A 287 -15.16 64.91 -82.96
N VAL A 288 -14.68 65.49 -81.84
CA VAL A 288 -14.10 66.84 -81.82
C VAL A 288 -12.88 66.93 -82.74
N LYS A 289 -11.97 65.93 -82.70
CA LYS A 289 -10.79 65.91 -83.58
C LYS A 289 -11.16 65.81 -85.06
N ALA A 290 -12.15 64.99 -85.43
CA ALA A 290 -12.61 64.90 -86.80
C ALA A 290 -13.19 66.22 -87.34
N VAL A 291 -13.93 66.98 -86.51
CA VAL A 291 -14.42 68.33 -86.88
C VAL A 291 -13.27 69.34 -86.95
N MET A 292 -12.27 69.24 -86.07
CA MET A 292 -11.09 70.08 -86.09
C MET A 292 -10.25 69.87 -87.35
N ASP A 293 -10.00 68.61 -87.73
CA ASP A 293 -9.21 68.26 -88.92
C ASP A 293 -9.87 68.72 -90.23
N GLU A 294 -11.20 68.70 -90.31
CA GLU A 294 -11.92 69.20 -91.49
C GLU A 294 -11.99 70.74 -91.52
N THR A 295 -12.00 71.40 -90.36
CA THR A 295 -11.86 72.86 -90.24
C THR A 295 -10.46 73.31 -90.70
N ASN A 296 -9.41 72.58 -90.31
CA ASN A 296 -8.01 72.87 -90.64
C ASN A 296 -7.68 72.80 -92.15
N LYS A 297 -8.58 72.26 -92.98
CA LYS A 297 -8.43 72.23 -94.46
C LYS A 297 -8.88 73.52 -95.16
N LYS A 298 -9.47 74.49 -94.44
CA LYS A 298 -10.00 75.74 -95.01
C LYS A 298 -9.05 76.90 -94.77
N ALA A 299 -8.84 77.73 -95.80
CA ALA A 299 -8.02 78.94 -95.68
C ALA A 299 -8.73 80.01 -94.80
N PRO A 300 -7.98 80.82 -94.02
CA PRO A 300 -8.54 81.92 -93.24
C PRO A 300 -9.30 82.94 -94.09
N LEU A 301 -10.47 83.39 -93.63
CA LEU A 301 -11.31 84.35 -94.36
C LEU A 301 -10.70 85.76 -94.40
N ASN A 302 -9.91 86.12 -93.38
CA ASN A 302 -9.05 87.31 -93.38
C ASN A 302 -7.59 86.87 -93.52
N SER A 303 -6.85 87.51 -94.44
CA SER A 303 -5.42 87.27 -94.70
C SER A 303 -5.06 85.78 -94.94
N PRO A 304 -5.63 85.11 -95.97
CA PRO A 304 -5.30 83.73 -96.30
C PRO A 304 -3.83 83.55 -96.71
N ALA A 305 -3.19 82.52 -96.19
CA ALA A 305 -1.85 82.10 -96.62
C ALA A 305 -1.93 81.39 -97.99
N LEU A 306 -1.32 81.99 -99.02
CA LEU A 306 -1.32 81.46 -100.39
C LEU A 306 -0.19 80.45 -100.58
N THR A 307 -0.45 79.17 -100.29
CA THR A 307 0.53 78.07 -100.45
C THR A 307 0.32 77.27 -101.73
N GLY A 308 1.42 76.81 -102.36
CA GLY A 308 1.42 76.13 -103.65
C GLY A 308 2.08 77.00 -104.73
N THR A 309 1.59 76.95 -105.98
CA THR A 309 2.02 77.83 -107.07
C THR A 309 0.90 78.79 -107.52
N PRO A 310 0.51 79.78 -106.68
CA PRO A 310 -0.46 80.79 -107.07
C PRO A 310 0.13 81.71 -108.16
N THR A 311 -0.62 81.94 -109.24
CA THR A 311 -0.18 82.78 -110.36
C THR A 311 -0.74 84.21 -110.25
N THR A 312 0.13 85.21 -110.39
CA THR A 312 -0.24 86.64 -110.40
C THR A 312 0.44 87.39 -111.56
N PRO A 313 -0.12 88.51 -112.04
CA PRO A 313 0.54 89.35 -113.04
C PRO A 313 1.84 89.98 -112.51
N ALA A 314 2.83 90.17 -113.38
CA ALA A 314 4.12 90.77 -113.00
C ALA A 314 4.05 92.31 -112.96
N ALA A 315 4.45 92.91 -111.83
CA ALA A 315 4.48 94.36 -111.64
C ALA A 315 5.71 95.02 -112.32
N ARG A 316 5.59 96.31 -112.66
CA ARG A 316 6.66 97.09 -113.29
C ARG A 316 7.76 97.44 -112.27
N GLN A 317 9.02 97.37 -112.68
CA GLN A 317 10.17 97.75 -111.85
C GLN A 317 9.98 99.17 -111.26
N GLY A 318 10.25 99.33 -109.96
CA GLY A 318 9.99 100.58 -109.22
C GLY A 318 8.61 100.69 -108.56
N THR A 319 7.73 99.70 -108.72
CA THR A 319 6.43 99.66 -108.02
C THR A 319 6.62 99.42 -106.51
N ASN A 320 5.91 100.19 -105.67
CA ASN A 320 6.08 100.20 -104.21
C ASN A 320 4.75 100.24 -103.40
N ASN A 321 3.64 99.77 -103.99
CA ASN A 321 2.35 99.63 -103.31
C ASN A 321 2.12 98.19 -102.80
N THR A 322 1.02 97.96 -102.09
CA THR A 322 0.70 96.72 -101.35
C THR A 322 0.29 95.51 -102.21
N GLN A 323 0.61 95.48 -103.50
CA GLN A 323 0.29 94.33 -104.36
C GLN A 323 1.33 93.19 -104.20
N ILE A 324 0.90 91.94 -104.46
CA ILE A 324 1.78 90.77 -104.36
C ILE A 324 2.82 90.80 -105.48
N ALA A 325 4.09 90.97 -105.13
CA ALA A 325 5.20 90.95 -106.08
C ALA A 325 5.45 89.54 -106.64
N SER A 326 5.55 89.41 -107.97
CA SER A 326 5.89 88.15 -108.63
C SER A 326 7.37 87.79 -108.44
N THR A 327 7.71 86.50 -108.53
CA THR A 327 9.09 85.99 -108.36
C THR A 327 10.10 86.66 -109.29
N ALA A 328 9.69 87.03 -110.51
CA ALA A 328 10.51 87.75 -111.48
C ALA A 328 10.95 89.15 -111.00
N PHE A 329 10.18 89.79 -110.12
CA PHE A 329 10.52 91.09 -109.51
C PHE A 329 11.50 90.90 -108.33
N VAL A 330 11.34 89.84 -107.55
CA VAL A 330 12.11 89.60 -106.31
C VAL A 330 13.49 88.99 -106.57
N MET A 331 13.62 88.10 -107.56
CA MET A 331 14.92 87.51 -107.96
C MET A 331 15.96 88.57 -108.35
N ALA A 332 15.52 89.69 -108.93
CA ALA A 332 16.38 90.81 -109.31
C ALA A 332 16.93 91.62 -108.12
N ALA A 333 16.46 91.38 -106.89
CA ALA A 333 16.83 92.16 -105.70
C ALA A 333 17.64 91.36 -104.66
N ILE A 334 17.44 90.04 -104.53
CA ILE A 334 18.01 89.25 -103.43
C ILE A 334 19.41 88.69 -103.73
N ALA A 335 19.79 88.55 -105.00
CA ALA A 335 21.10 88.02 -105.43
C ALA A 335 22.33 88.88 -105.02
N ALA A 336 22.15 89.94 -104.24
CA ALA A 336 23.16 90.92 -103.89
C ALA A 336 23.59 90.91 -102.40
N LEU A 337 23.10 89.99 -101.54
CA LEU A 337 23.15 90.21 -100.09
C LEU A 337 23.65 89.09 -99.15
N VAL A 338 23.43 87.78 -99.40
CA VAL A 338 23.56 86.75 -98.34
C VAL A 338 24.43 85.57 -98.75
N ASP A 339 25.69 85.52 -98.29
CA ASP A 339 26.68 84.49 -98.68
C ASP A 339 27.72 84.15 -97.57
N SER A 340 27.36 84.21 -96.26
CA SER A 340 28.27 83.87 -95.13
C SER A 340 27.58 83.43 -93.82
N SER A 341 28.20 82.52 -93.04
CA SER A 341 27.73 81.81 -91.81
C SER A 341 28.94 81.05 -91.14
N PRO A 342 28.87 80.15 -90.10
CA PRO A 342 27.76 79.64 -89.27
C PRO A 342 28.02 79.38 -87.72
N ASP A 343 26.96 78.96 -87.02
CA ASP A 343 26.82 77.99 -85.89
C ASP A 343 27.96 77.66 -84.89
N ALA A 344 27.75 77.97 -83.58
CA ALA A 344 28.62 77.47 -82.48
C ALA A 344 28.00 77.35 -81.05
N LEU A 345 26.73 77.73 -80.81
CA LEU A 345 26.30 78.24 -79.49
C LEU A 345 25.35 77.35 -78.63
N ASN A 346 25.13 76.08 -78.98
CA ASN A 346 24.04 75.28 -78.37
C ASN A 346 24.36 74.66 -76.98
N THR A 347 25.49 73.96 -76.84
CA THR A 347 25.66 72.91 -75.80
C THR A 347 25.90 73.40 -74.36
N LEU A 348 26.31 74.65 -74.14
CA LEU A 348 26.61 75.15 -72.78
C LEU A 348 25.34 75.49 -71.97
N ASN A 349 24.21 75.75 -72.63
CA ASN A 349 22.99 76.23 -71.98
C ASN A 349 22.24 75.11 -71.20
N GLU A 350 22.28 73.87 -71.71
CA GLU A 350 21.53 72.74 -71.15
C GLU A 350 22.09 72.28 -69.79
N LEU A 351 23.42 72.30 -69.62
CA LEU A 351 24.10 71.90 -68.38
C LEU A 351 23.80 72.84 -67.19
N ALA A 352 23.61 74.14 -67.44
CA ALA A 352 23.30 75.11 -66.39
C ALA A 352 21.87 74.91 -65.83
N ALA A 353 20.91 74.67 -66.72
CA ALA A 353 19.51 74.43 -66.36
C ALA A 353 19.32 73.17 -65.51
N ALA A 354 20.04 72.08 -65.81
CA ALA A 354 19.92 70.81 -65.10
C ALA A 354 20.33 70.88 -63.61
N LEU A 355 21.22 71.82 -63.25
CA LEU A 355 21.63 72.08 -61.86
C LEU A 355 20.85 73.22 -61.19
N GLY A 356 19.75 73.66 -61.80
CA GLY A 356 18.84 74.67 -61.23
C GLY A 356 19.44 76.08 -61.14
N ASN A 357 20.51 76.38 -61.90
CA ASN A 357 21.19 77.68 -61.92
C ASN A 357 21.64 78.21 -60.53
N ALA A 358 21.93 77.34 -59.57
CA ALA A 358 22.22 77.71 -58.18
C ALA A 358 23.74 77.84 -57.89
N PRO A 359 24.32 79.06 -57.78
CA PRO A 359 25.77 79.24 -57.64
C PRO A 359 26.36 78.75 -56.30
N ASN A 360 25.53 78.40 -55.32
CA ASN A 360 25.94 77.95 -53.98
C ASN A 360 25.45 76.52 -53.65
N PHE A 361 25.27 75.66 -54.66
CA PHE A 361 24.64 74.32 -54.51
C PHE A 361 25.24 73.47 -53.37
N ALA A 362 26.56 73.43 -53.23
CA ALA A 362 27.24 72.70 -52.16
C ALA A 362 26.83 73.22 -50.77
N THR A 363 26.87 74.54 -50.56
CA THR A 363 26.45 75.22 -49.33
C THR A 363 24.97 74.93 -49.00
N THR A 364 24.10 74.93 -50.02
CA THR A 364 22.67 74.58 -49.86
C THR A 364 22.49 73.15 -49.36
N MET A 365 23.25 72.18 -49.88
CA MET A 365 23.19 70.80 -49.40
C MET A 365 23.80 70.62 -47.99
N THR A 366 24.92 71.27 -47.69
CA THR A 366 25.50 71.26 -46.33
C THR A 366 24.51 71.79 -45.30
N ASN A 367 23.82 72.90 -45.61
CA ASN A 367 22.79 73.47 -44.72
C ASN A 367 21.56 72.55 -44.58
N ALA A 368 21.12 71.92 -45.68
CA ALA A 368 20.00 70.98 -45.67
C ALA A 368 20.27 69.67 -44.90
N LEU A 369 21.55 69.30 -44.76
CA LEU A 369 22.03 68.18 -43.94
C LEU A 369 22.21 68.57 -42.47
N ALA A 370 22.81 69.74 -42.19
CA ALA A 370 22.99 70.24 -40.82
C ALA A 370 21.65 70.41 -40.08
N GLY A 371 20.60 70.85 -40.80
CA GLY A 371 19.23 70.99 -40.28
C GLY A 371 18.44 69.69 -40.10
N LYS A 372 19.07 68.51 -40.05
CA LYS A 372 18.38 67.20 -39.89
C LYS A 372 18.20 66.77 -38.43
N GLN A 373 19.22 66.87 -37.60
CA GLN A 373 19.14 66.49 -36.18
C GLN A 373 18.09 67.30 -35.39
N PRO A 374 17.93 68.63 -35.58
CA PRO A 374 16.95 69.42 -34.82
C PRO A 374 15.47 69.20 -35.21
N LYS A 375 15.15 68.25 -36.09
CA LYS A 375 13.76 67.97 -36.52
C LYS A 375 13.03 66.94 -35.68
N ASP A 376 13.74 66.28 -34.77
CA ASP A 376 13.17 65.41 -33.75
C ASP A 376 13.46 66.03 -32.38
N ALA A 377 12.41 66.45 -31.68
CA ALA A 377 12.54 67.20 -30.44
C ALA A 377 13.05 66.31 -29.28
N THR A 378 12.69 65.03 -29.27
CA THR A 378 13.16 64.03 -28.30
C THR A 378 14.65 63.72 -28.49
N LEU A 379 15.13 63.53 -29.72
CA LEU A 379 16.57 63.38 -30.01
C LEU A 379 17.35 64.66 -29.73
N THR A 380 16.74 65.84 -29.95
CA THR A 380 17.35 67.13 -29.59
C THR A 380 17.51 67.27 -28.07
N ALA A 381 16.48 66.91 -27.30
CA ALA A 381 16.51 66.93 -25.84
C ALA A 381 17.54 65.96 -25.26
N LEU A 382 17.63 64.74 -25.80
CA LEU A 382 18.64 63.74 -25.42
C LEU A 382 20.07 64.20 -25.76
N ALA A 383 20.27 64.80 -26.93
CA ALA A 383 21.58 65.31 -27.36
C ALA A 383 22.03 66.57 -26.58
N GLY A 384 21.09 67.30 -25.97
CA GLY A 384 21.37 68.44 -25.11
C GLY A 384 21.82 68.09 -23.69
N LEU A 385 21.84 66.80 -23.31
CA LEU A 385 22.23 66.37 -21.96
C LEU A 385 23.76 66.43 -21.78
N ALA A 386 24.21 67.10 -20.72
CA ALA A 386 25.63 67.19 -20.39
C ALA A 386 26.22 65.82 -20.01
N THR A 387 27.29 65.41 -20.69
CA THR A 387 27.98 64.14 -20.39
C THR A 387 28.60 64.15 -19.00
N ALA A 388 28.12 63.29 -18.11
CA ALA A 388 28.59 63.18 -16.73
C ALA A 388 28.54 61.72 -16.24
N ALA A 389 29.52 61.35 -15.41
CA ALA A 389 29.51 60.06 -14.70
C ALA A 389 28.34 59.98 -13.71
N ASP A 390 27.92 58.77 -13.37
CA ASP A 390 26.89 58.49 -12.36
C ASP A 390 25.53 59.17 -12.60
N ARG A 391 25.15 59.39 -13.87
CA ARG A 391 23.84 59.95 -14.26
C ARG A 391 22.99 58.99 -15.08
N PHE A 392 21.68 59.15 -14.98
CA PHE A 392 20.67 58.45 -15.78
C PHE A 392 19.79 59.45 -16.55
N PRO A 393 19.76 59.40 -17.90
CA PRO A 393 18.79 60.16 -18.70
C PRO A 393 17.34 59.74 -18.41
N TYR A 394 16.48 60.72 -18.16
CA TYR A 394 15.04 60.51 -18.01
C TYR A 394 14.27 61.73 -18.54
N PHE A 395 12.98 61.57 -18.81
CA PHE A 395 12.12 62.67 -19.27
C PHE A 395 11.34 63.28 -18.12
N THR A 396 11.29 64.62 -18.06
CA THR A 396 10.45 65.40 -17.14
C THR A 396 9.17 65.93 -17.80
N GLY A 397 9.02 65.71 -19.12
CA GLY A 397 7.85 66.01 -19.93
C GLY A 397 8.08 65.54 -21.37
N ASN A 398 7.07 65.67 -22.25
CA ASN A 398 7.28 65.44 -23.69
C ASN A 398 8.44 66.32 -24.18
N ASP A 399 9.40 65.70 -24.87
CA ASP A 399 10.56 66.36 -25.47
C ASP A 399 11.42 67.20 -24.48
N VAL A 400 11.33 66.91 -23.17
CA VAL A 400 12.18 67.52 -22.12
C VAL A 400 12.89 66.42 -21.34
N ALA A 401 14.19 66.26 -21.60
CA ALA A 401 15.07 65.31 -20.93
C ALA A 401 15.89 65.97 -19.80
N SER A 402 16.28 65.19 -18.80
CA SER A 402 17.08 65.59 -17.64
C SER A 402 17.95 64.43 -17.14
N LEU A 403 18.84 64.70 -16.17
CA LEU A 403 19.82 63.74 -15.64
C LEU A 403 19.65 63.49 -14.14
N ALA A 404 19.01 62.38 -13.80
CA ALA A 404 18.93 61.91 -12.42
C ALA A 404 20.31 61.42 -11.93
N THR A 405 20.64 61.65 -10.66
CA THR A 405 21.86 61.10 -10.04
C THR A 405 21.65 59.64 -9.68
N LEU A 406 22.43 58.75 -10.28
CA LEU A 406 22.43 57.33 -9.97
C LEU A 406 23.33 57.06 -8.75
N THR A 407 22.73 56.81 -7.59
CA THR A 407 23.47 56.38 -6.38
C THR A 407 24.25 55.09 -6.66
N LYS A 408 25.31 54.82 -5.89
CA LYS A 408 26.06 53.55 -6.02
C LYS A 408 25.13 52.34 -5.94
N VAL A 409 24.16 52.36 -5.02
CA VAL A 409 23.14 51.31 -4.86
C VAL A 409 22.31 51.13 -6.13
N GLY A 410 21.84 52.21 -6.75
CA GLY A 410 21.11 52.13 -8.02
C GLY A 410 21.96 51.55 -9.15
N ARG A 411 23.26 51.89 -9.23
CA ARG A 411 24.18 51.33 -10.23
C ARG A 411 24.50 49.86 -9.99
N ASP A 412 24.75 49.49 -8.73
CA ASP A 412 25.01 48.10 -8.33
C ASP A 412 23.83 47.17 -8.68
N ILE A 413 22.59 47.68 -8.61
CA ILE A 413 21.36 46.98 -9.03
C ILE A 413 21.24 46.91 -10.56
N LEU A 414 21.39 48.04 -11.26
CA LEU A 414 21.29 48.09 -12.73
C LEU A 414 22.39 47.28 -13.44
N ALA A 415 23.54 47.07 -12.78
CA ALA A 415 24.64 46.25 -13.28
C ALA A 415 24.42 44.73 -13.10
N LYS A 416 23.33 44.28 -12.47
CA LYS A 416 23.03 42.85 -12.31
C LYS A 416 22.43 42.27 -13.60
N SER A 417 23.05 41.22 -14.12
CA SER A 417 22.57 40.51 -15.32
C SER A 417 21.40 39.54 -15.08
N THR A 418 21.02 39.28 -13.81
CA THR A 418 19.93 38.36 -13.46
C THR A 418 19.11 38.86 -12.27
N VAL A 419 17.84 38.46 -12.23
CA VAL A 419 16.93 38.75 -11.10
C VAL A 419 17.46 38.15 -9.79
N ALA A 420 18.10 36.97 -9.83
CA ALA A 420 18.71 36.35 -8.65
C ALA A 420 19.81 37.23 -8.03
N ALA A 421 20.70 37.79 -8.85
CA ALA A 421 21.77 38.68 -8.38
C ALA A 421 21.26 40.05 -7.88
N VAL A 422 20.03 40.44 -8.21
CA VAL A 422 19.32 41.58 -7.59
C VAL A 422 18.74 41.18 -6.24
N ILE A 423 18.06 40.02 -6.15
CA ILE A 423 17.49 39.48 -4.90
C ILE A 423 18.58 39.28 -3.84
N GLU A 424 19.73 38.72 -4.23
CA GLU A 424 20.92 38.57 -3.38
C GLU A 424 21.45 39.92 -2.90
N TYR A 425 21.62 40.89 -3.81
CA TYR A 425 22.12 42.24 -3.47
C TYR A 425 21.17 43.01 -2.53
N LEU A 426 19.85 42.78 -2.64
CA LEU A 426 18.85 43.33 -1.73
C LEU A 426 18.73 42.57 -0.40
N GLY A 427 19.51 41.51 -0.18
CA GLY A 427 19.46 40.67 1.03
C GLY A 427 18.20 39.77 1.12
N LEU A 428 17.39 39.70 0.06
CA LEU A 428 16.10 39.02 0.07
C LEU A 428 16.18 37.51 -0.20
N GLN A 429 17.38 36.97 -0.43
CA GLN A 429 17.56 35.55 -0.77
C GLN A 429 17.08 34.60 0.34
N GLU A 430 17.29 34.92 1.62
CA GLU A 430 16.73 34.11 2.73
C GLU A 430 15.20 34.16 2.74
N THR A 431 14.60 35.34 2.52
CA THR A 431 13.15 35.50 2.43
C THR A 431 12.55 34.66 1.30
N VAL A 432 13.19 34.64 0.13
CA VAL A 432 12.78 33.80 -1.02
C VAL A 432 12.93 32.32 -0.68
N ASN A 433 14.05 31.90 -0.08
CA ASN A 433 14.28 30.51 0.33
C ASN A 433 13.23 30.04 1.36
N ARG A 434 12.93 30.87 2.37
CA ARG A 434 11.96 30.57 3.43
C ARG A 434 10.53 30.57 2.91
N ALA A 435 10.17 31.49 2.02
CA ALA A 435 8.85 31.50 1.38
C ALA A 435 8.66 30.28 0.44
N GLY A 436 9.69 29.91 -0.32
CA GLY A 436 9.68 28.73 -1.19
C GLY A 436 9.67 27.38 -0.44
N ASN A 437 9.96 27.39 0.86
CA ASN A 437 9.90 26.23 1.76
C ASN A 437 8.91 26.45 2.92
N ALA A 438 7.96 27.38 2.78
CA ALA A 438 6.93 27.64 3.78
C ALA A 438 5.71 26.74 3.54
N VAL A 439 5.22 26.08 4.61
CA VAL A 439 4.03 25.22 4.56
C VAL A 439 2.80 26.03 4.16
N GLN A 440 2.17 25.66 3.05
CA GLN A 440 1.02 26.37 2.50
C GLN A 440 -0.28 26.09 3.28
N LYS A 441 -1.02 27.16 3.62
CA LYS A 441 -2.23 27.11 4.46
C LYS A 441 -3.41 26.35 3.84
N ASN A 442 -3.39 26.10 2.53
CA ASN A 442 -4.39 25.32 1.80
C ASN A 442 -4.02 23.82 1.65
N GLY A 443 -2.96 23.36 2.32
CA GLY A 443 -2.49 21.97 2.31
C GLY A 443 -1.14 21.84 1.57
N ASP A 444 -0.24 21.05 2.16
CA ASP A 444 1.14 20.91 1.68
C ASP A 444 1.73 19.52 2.04
N THR A 445 2.96 19.23 1.58
CA THR A 445 3.71 18.01 1.90
C THR A 445 4.98 18.35 2.69
N LEU A 446 5.04 17.96 3.95
CA LEU A 446 6.22 18.15 4.80
C LEU A 446 7.27 17.07 4.54
N SER A 447 8.54 17.46 4.53
CA SER A 447 9.72 16.58 4.43
C SER A 447 10.39 16.27 5.78
N GLY A 448 9.85 16.82 6.87
CA GLY A 448 10.31 16.63 8.24
C GLY A 448 9.15 16.68 9.25
N GLY A 449 9.44 16.46 10.53
CA GLY A 449 8.43 16.51 11.59
C GLY A 449 7.94 17.92 11.90
N LEU A 450 6.75 18.01 12.50
CA LEU A 450 6.23 19.20 13.15
C LEU A 450 6.29 18.99 14.67
N THR A 451 6.77 19.99 15.40
CA THR A 451 6.85 19.98 16.87
C THR A 451 6.07 21.17 17.41
N PHE A 452 5.31 20.95 18.48
CA PHE A 452 4.71 22.01 19.28
C PHE A 452 5.57 22.19 20.55
N GLU A 453 6.01 23.43 20.80
CA GLU A 453 6.93 23.77 21.90
C GLU A 453 6.20 24.32 23.14
N ASN A 454 4.87 24.19 23.16
CA ASN A 454 3.93 24.66 24.17
C ASN A 454 2.59 23.90 24.03
N ASP A 455 1.62 24.18 24.90
CA ASP A 455 0.26 23.63 24.81
C ASP A 455 -0.49 24.18 23.59
N SER A 456 -0.21 23.59 22.44
CA SER A 456 -0.84 23.85 21.14
C SER A 456 -1.61 22.61 20.67
N ILE A 457 -2.78 22.85 20.08
CA ILE A 457 -3.74 21.81 19.71
C ILE A 457 -3.78 21.65 18.18
N LEU A 458 -3.64 20.41 17.70
CA LEU A 458 -3.97 20.06 16.32
C LEU A 458 -5.47 19.76 16.22
N ALA A 459 -6.22 20.58 15.48
CA ALA A 459 -7.68 20.48 15.43
C ALA A 459 -8.25 20.48 14.00
N TRP A 460 -9.25 19.63 13.79
CA TRP A 460 -10.20 19.71 12.68
C TRP A 460 -11.51 20.29 13.23
N ILE A 461 -11.76 21.57 12.97
CA ILE A 461 -12.97 22.28 13.43
C ILE A 461 -13.88 22.54 12.22
N ARG A 462 -15.14 22.11 12.29
CA ARG A 462 -16.10 22.24 11.18
C ARG A 462 -17.53 22.07 11.70
N ASN A 463 -18.49 22.82 11.16
CA ASN A 463 -19.93 22.69 11.53
C ASN A 463 -20.25 22.97 13.01
N THR A 464 -19.43 23.76 13.71
CA THR A 464 -19.36 23.93 15.19
C THR A 464 -18.80 22.73 15.96
N ASP A 465 -18.68 21.57 15.32
CA ASP A 465 -18.06 20.36 15.85
C ASP A 465 -16.53 20.38 15.72
N TRP A 466 -15.86 19.47 16.42
CA TRP A 466 -14.41 19.29 16.33
C TRP A 466 -13.92 17.85 16.54
N ALA A 467 -12.72 17.60 16.02
CA ALA A 467 -11.80 16.57 16.51
C ALA A 467 -10.45 17.23 16.82
N LYS A 468 -9.90 17.00 18.00
CA LYS A 468 -8.67 17.64 18.51
C LYS A 468 -7.65 16.59 18.99
N ILE A 469 -6.38 16.95 18.92
CA ILE A 469 -5.24 16.21 19.49
C ILE A 469 -4.35 17.21 20.23
N GLY A 470 -3.95 16.90 21.46
CA GLY A 470 -3.02 17.71 22.25
C GLY A 470 -2.25 16.86 23.27
N PHE A 471 -1.40 17.53 24.06
CA PHE A 471 -0.59 16.90 25.11
C PHE A 471 -0.65 17.76 26.37
N LYS A 472 -1.35 17.27 27.39
CA LYS A 472 -1.42 17.95 28.70
C LYS A 472 -0.16 17.63 29.48
N ASN A 473 0.59 18.65 29.85
CA ASN A 473 1.74 18.56 30.74
C ASN A 473 1.93 19.92 31.44
N ASP A 474 1.76 19.95 32.76
CA ASP A 474 1.97 21.17 33.55
C ASP A 474 3.47 21.36 33.91
N ALA A 475 4.19 20.24 34.06
CA ALA A 475 5.63 20.15 34.32
C ALA A 475 6.14 18.71 34.10
N ASP A 476 7.47 18.51 34.13
CA ASP A 476 8.10 17.17 34.14
C ASP A 476 7.64 16.27 35.31
N GLY A 477 7.29 16.90 36.45
CA GLY A 477 6.73 16.22 37.62
C GLY A 477 5.20 16.06 37.63
N ASP A 478 4.52 16.30 36.51
CA ASP A 478 3.07 16.20 36.39
C ASP A 478 2.59 14.74 36.42
N THR A 479 1.94 14.35 37.52
CA THR A 479 1.43 13.00 37.74
C THR A 479 0.21 12.63 36.89
N ASP A 480 -0.38 13.60 36.19
CA ASP A 480 -1.53 13.41 35.28
C ASP A 480 -1.23 14.07 33.92
N SER A 481 -0.03 13.80 33.38
CA SER A 481 0.35 14.20 32.03
C SER A 481 -0.03 13.13 31.01
N TYR A 482 -0.70 13.54 29.93
CA TYR A 482 -1.23 12.61 28.92
C TYR A 482 -1.36 13.24 27.53
N MET A 483 -1.15 12.42 26.49
CA MET A 483 -1.60 12.75 25.14
C MET A 483 -3.09 12.47 25.03
N TRP A 484 -3.88 13.47 24.64
CA TRP A 484 -5.33 13.37 24.57
C TRP A 484 -5.86 13.50 23.14
N PHE A 485 -7.02 12.89 22.94
CA PHE A 485 -7.82 12.93 21.73
C PHE A 485 -9.25 13.32 22.17
N GLU A 486 -9.84 14.34 21.55
CA GLU A 486 -11.13 14.89 21.97
C GLU A 486 -12.04 15.09 20.76
N THR A 487 -13.34 14.82 20.92
CA THR A 487 -14.39 15.10 19.95
C THR A 487 -15.59 15.75 20.64
N GLY A 488 -16.25 16.68 19.95
CA GLY A 488 -17.41 17.42 20.48
C GLY A 488 -18.11 18.25 19.41
N ASP A 489 -19.18 18.98 19.70
CA ASP A 489 -19.71 19.30 21.06
C ASP A 489 -21.06 18.64 21.38
N ASN A 490 -21.57 17.74 20.53
CA ASN A 490 -22.91 17.16 20.69
C ASN A 490 -22.86 15.83 21.47
N GLY A 491 -21.67 15.35 21.86
CA GLY A 491 -21.44 14.11 22.61
C GLY A 491 -21.72 12.82 21.82
N ASN A 492 -22.09 12.93 20.54
CA ASN A 492 -22.30 11.79 19.64
C ASN A 492 -21.11 11.60 18.68
N GLU A 493 -20.24 12.60 18.56
CA GLU A 493 -18.96 12.53 17.86
C GLU A 493 -18.06 11.50 18.57
N TYR A 494 -17.41 10.63 17.81
CA TYR A 494 -16.80 9.42 18.36
C TYR A 494 -15.53 9.00 17.61
N PHE A 495 -14.64 8.28 18.32
CA PHE A 495 -13.37 7.81 17.76
C PHE A 495 -13.57 6.49 17.00
N LYS A 496 -12.89 6.35 15.85
CA LYS A 496 -12.98 5.17 14.97
C LYS A 496 -11.59 4.77 14.45
N TRP A 497 -11.18 3.54 14.76
CA TRP A 497 -10.00 2.92 14.19
C TRP A 497 -10.40 1.93 13.10
N ARG A 498 -9.72 2.02 11.95
CA ARG A 498 -10.01 1.21 10.76
C ARG A 498 -8.73 0.96 9.96
N SER A 499 -8.65 -0.18 9.29
CA SER A 499 -7.59 -0.50 8.34
C SER A 499 -8.15 -0.60 6.92
N ARG A 500 -7.29 -0.39 5.93
CA ARG A 500 -7.61 -0.56 4.51
C ARG A 500 -6.62 -1.51 3.85
N GLN A 501 -7.14 -2.47 3.09
CA GLN A 501 -6.38 -3.40 2.27
C GLN A 501 -6.93 -3.33 0.85
N SER A 502 -6.13 -2.84 -0.10
CA SER A 502 -6.63 -2.42 -1.42
C SER A 502 -7.79 -1.41 -1.28
N THR A 503 -8.94 -1.64 -1.91
CA THR A 503 -10.16 -0.83 -1.76
C THR A 503 -10.95 -1.15 -0.48
N THR A 504 -10.85 -2.38 0.03
CA THR A 504 -11.59 -2.86 1.20
C THR A 504 -11.18 -2.09 2.45
N THR A 505 -12.16 -1.54 3.16
CA THR A 505 -11.96 -0.83 4.43
C THR A 505 -12.67 -1.61 5.53
N LYS A 506 -11.97 -1.96 6.61
CA LYS A 506 -12.51 -2.67 7.77
C LYS A 506 -12.35 -1.80 9.00
N ASP A 507 -13.48 -1.41 9.59
CA ASP A 507 -13.50 -0.82 10.93
C ASP A 507 -13.13 -1.89 11.96
N LEU A 508 -12.30 -1.53 12.93
CA LEU A 508 -11.73 -2.43 13.94
C LEU A 508 -12.27 -2.14 15.34
N MET A 509 -12.48 -0.86 15.66
CA MET A 509 -12.86 -0.40 16.98
C MET A 509 -13.56 0.97 16.87
N THR A 510 -14.58 1.21 17.70
CA THR A 510 -15.14 2.55 17.92
C THR A 510 -15.33 2.83 19.40
N LEU A 511 -14.81 3.95 19.88
CA LEU A 511 -15.03 4.45 21.23
C LEU A 511 -16.06 5.59 21.17
N LYS A 512 -17.22 5.35 21.77
CA LYS A 512 -18.30 6.33 21.95
C LYS A 512 -18.38 6.78 23.42
N TRP A 513 -19.25 7.74 23.70
CA TRP A 513 -19.58 8.20 25.05
C TRP A 513 -19.96 7.07 26.04
N ASP A 514 -20.66 6.05 25.56
CA ASP A 514 -21.24 4.97 26.35
C ASP A 514 -20.47 3.64 26.28
N ALA A 515 -19.75 3.38 25.17
CA ALA A 515 -19.20 2.06 24.89
C ALA A 515 -17.92 2.06 24.03
N LEU A 516 -16.94 1.24 24.45
CA LEU A 516 -15.84 0.78 23.62
C LEU A 516 -16.28 -0.47 22.85
N ASN A 517 -16.58 -0.30 21.57
CA ASN A 517 -17.03 -1.39 20.69
C ASN A 517 -15.83 -1.93 19.91
N ILE A 518 -15.44 -3.19 20.18
CA ILE A 518 -14.36 -3.88 19.45
C ILE A 518 -15.01 -4.77 18.38
N LEU A 519 -14.72 -4.51 17.11
CA LEU A 519 -15.36 -5.16 15.94
C LEU A 519 -14.54 -6.36 15.42
N VAL A 520 -13.65 -6.86 16.27
CA VAL A 520 -12.68 -7.95 16.04
C VAL A 520 -12.41 -8.65 17.37
N ASN A 521 -11.67 -9.76 17.34
CA ASN A 521 -11.26 -10.46 18.57
C ASN A 521 -10.38 -9.53 19.43
N ALA A 522 -10.73 -9.38 20.72
CA ALA A 522 -9.88 -8.75 21.71
C ALA A 522 -8.93 -9.80 22.32
N VAL A 523 -7.63 -9.50 22.34
CA VAL A 523 -6.61 -10.31 23.02
C VAL A 523 -5.99 -9.47 24.13
N ILE A 524 -6.09 -9.94 25.37
CA ILE A 524 -5.59 -9.26 26.56
C ILE A 524 -4.53 -10.16 27.17
N ASN A 525 -3.27 -9.70 27.20
CA ASN A 525 -2.13 -10.49 27.70
C ASN A 525 -1.99 -10.48 29.23
N GLY A 526 -2.84 -9.72 29.93
CA GLY A 526 -2.99 -9.71 31.38
C GLY A 526 -4.41 -10.13 31.81
N SER A 527 -4.74 -9.93 33.08
CA SER A 527 -6.08 -10.23 33.61
C SER A 527 -7.15 -9.29 33.04
N LEU A 528 -8.28 -9.84 32.60
CA LEU A 528 -9.50 -9.08 32.30
C LEU A 528 -10.21 -8.72 33.61
N GLY A 529 -10.12 -7.45 34.02
CA GLY A 529 -10.97 -6.88 35.07
C GLY A 529 -12.31 -6.37 34.50
N VAL A 530 -13.40 -6.61 35.22
CA VAL A 530 -14.74 -6.08 34.87
C VAL A 530 -15.30 -5.32 36.06
N GLY A 531 -15.33 -3.98 35.98
CA GLY A 531 -15.99 -3.13 36.98
C GLY A 531 -15.21 -2.91 38.29
N SER A 532 -14.00 -2.34 38.23
CA SER A 532 -13.39 -1.60 39.34
C SER A 532 -13.45 -0.11 38.99
N THR A 533 -14.05 0.77 39.79
CA THR A 533 -13.89 0.90 41.26
C THR A 533 -15.20 0.76 42.08
N ASN A 534 -15.04 0.38 43.36
CA ASN A 534 -16.03 0.31 44.45
C ASN A 534 -16.79 -1.02 44.67
N ALA A 535 -17.34 -1.17 45.88
CA ALA A 535 -17.71 -2.44 46.50
C ALA A 535 -19.09 -3.02 46.13
N LEU A 536 -19.93 -2.35 45.33
CA LEU A 536 -21.29 -2.82 45.00
C LEU A 536 -21.64 -2.97 43.51
N GLY A 537 -20.63 -2.87 42.63
CA GLY A 537 -20.54 -3.74 41.45
C GLY A 537 -21.12 -3.28 40.11
N GLY A 538 -20.62 -3.93 39.06
CA GLY A 538 -21.04 -3.79 37.65
C GLY A 538 -20.51 -4.95 36.80
N SER A 539 -20.31 -6.12 37.42
CA SER A 539 -19.30 -7.10 37.01
C SER A 539 -19.93 -8.38 36.46
N SER A 540 -20.29 -8.36 35.18
CA SER A 540 -20.81 -9.52 34.45
C SER A 540 -20.08 -9.78 33.14
N ILE A 541 -19.76 -11.05 32.88
CA ILE A 541 -19.34 -11.53 31.57
C ILE A 541 -20.56 -12.18 30.92
N VAL A 542 -21.12 -11.50 29.92
CA VAL A 542 -22.21 -12.01 29.08
C VAL A 542 -21.65 -12.68 27.83
N LEU A 543 -22.32 -13.72 27.36
CA LEU A 543 -21.92 -14.56 26.23
C LEU A 543 -23.10 -14.70 25.27
N GLY A 544 -22.88 -14.43 23.98
CA GLY A 544 -23.94 -14.49 22.97
C GLY A 544 -24.87 -13.28 23.00
N ASP A 545 -26.18 -13.53 23.14
CA ASP A 545 -27.29 -12.59 23.06
C ASP A 545 -27.61 -11.86 24.37
N ASN A 546 -26.58 -11.62 25.19
CA ASN A 546 -26.61 -10.82 26.42
C ASN A 546 -27.39 -11.40 27.62
N ASP A 547 -27.97 -12.61 27.52
CA ASP A 547 -28.81 -13.20 28.59
C ASP A 547 -28.15 -14.34 29.40
N THR A 548 -26.98 -14.80 28.94
CA THR A 548 -26.28 -16.01 29.42
C THR A 548 -24.84 -15.66 29.80
N GLY A 549 -24.31 -16.26 30.88
CA GLY A 549 -22.93 -16.02 31.33
C GLY A 549 -22.77 -16.00 32.86
N PHE A 550 -21.89 -15.11 33.34
CA PHE A 550 -21.47 -15.02 34.75
C PHE A 550 -21.69 -13.62 35.29
N LYS A 551 -22.16 -13.51 36.54
CA LYS A 551 -22.37 -12.22 37.22
C LYS A 551 -21.94 -12.28 38.68
N GLN A 552 -21.05 -11.38 39.09
CA GLN A 552 -20.83 -11.10 40.51
C GLN A 552 -22.04 -10.33 41.05
N ASN A 553 -22.61 -10.78 42.17
CA ASN A 553 -23.78 -10.18 42.82
C ASN A 553 -23.44 -9.76 44.27
N GLY A 554 -22.27 -9.14 44.46
CA GLY A 554 -21.68 -8.77 45.75
C GLY A 554 -20.41 -9.56 46.07
N ASP A 555 -19.70 -9.17 47.14
CA ASP A 555 -18.47 -9.84 47.54
C ASP A 555 -18.67 -11.34 47.82
N GLY A 556 -17.75 -12.16 47.33
CA GLY A 556 -17.80 -13.62 47.39
C GLY A 556 -18.95 -14.30 46.62
N ILE A 557 -19.91 -13.58 46.01
CA ILE A 557 -21.10 -14.17 45.36
C ILE A 557 -20.97 -14.12 43.83
N LEU A 558 -20.79 -15.29 43.21
CA LEU A 558 -20.74 -15.47 41.77
C LEU A 558 -21.92 -16.32 41.28
N ASP A 559 -22.81 -15.73 40.49
CA ASP A 559 -23.96 -16.40 39.89
C ASP A 559 -23.70 -16.77 38.42
N VAL A 560 -24.19 -17.95 38.01
CA VAL A 560 -24.22 -18.43 36.63
C VAL A 560 -25.63 -18.28 36.07
N TYR A 561 -25.74 -17.66 34.90
CA TYR A 561 -27.00 -17.39 34.21
C TYR A 561 -27.06 -18.09 32.84
N ALA A 562 -28.26 -18.54 32.47
CA ALA A 562 -28.59 -19.00 31.12
C ALA A 562 -30.04 -18.63 30.80
N ASN A 563 -30.31 -18.04 29.63
CA ASN A 563 -31.63 -17.53 29.24
C ASN A 563 -32.28 -16.63 30.31
N SER A 564 -31.53 -15.62 30.78
CA SER A 564 -31.87 -14.75 31.92
C SER A 564 -32.13 -15.46 33.27
N GLN A 565 -32.08 -16.80 33.35
CA GLN A 565 -32.32 -17.56 34.56
C GLN A 565 -31.00 -17.82 35.30
N ARG A 566 -30.96 -17.50 36.60
CA ARG A 566 -29.88 -17.99 37.47
C ARG A 566 -30.02 -19.51 37.61
N VAL A 567 -29.01 -20.25 37.16
CA VAL A 567 -28.96 -21.72 37.22
C VAL A 567 -28.08 -22.25 38.35
N PHE A 568 -27.03 -21.50 38.71
CA PHE A 568 -26.05 -21.90 39.73
C PHE A 568 -25.50 -20.68 40.49
N ARG A 569 -24.98 -20.90 41.69
CA ARG A 569 -24.28 -19.91 42.53
C ARG A 569 -23.09 -20.54 43.23
N PHE A 570 -22.01 -19.78 43.31
CA PHE A 570 -20.92 -19.97 44.25
C PHE A 570 -20.97 -18.84 45.28
N GLN A 571 -20.88 -19.19 46.55
CA GLN A 571 -20.69 -18.24 47.66
C GLN A 571 -19.82 -18.89 48.74
N ASN A 572 -19.31 -18.10 49.69
CA ASN A 572 -18.43 -18.63 50.73
C ASN A 572 -19.09 -19.82 51.48
N GLY A 573 -18.39 -20.94 51.57
CA GLY A 573 -18.84 -22.17 52.22
C GLY A 573 -19.88 -23.02 51.46
N VAL A 574 -20.50 -22.55 50.36
CA VAL A 574 -21.55 -23.34 49.67
C VAL A 574 -21.69 -23.03 48.18
N ALA A 575 -21.83 -24.10 47.38
CA ALA A 575 -22.27 -24.06 45.99
C ALA A 575 -23.76 -24.46 45.92
N ILE A 576 -24.58 -23.69 45.20
CA ILE A 576 -26.04 -23.85 45.15
C ILE A 576 -26.50 -23.95 43.70
N ALA A 577 -27.11 -25.09 43.34
CA ALA A 577 -27.85 -25.21 42.09
C ALA A 577 -29.30 -24.73 42.27
N PHE A 578 -29.79 -23.89 41.36
CA PHE A 578 -31.19 -23.43 41.32
C PHE A 578 -32.06 -24.25 40.36
N LYS A 579 -31.46 -25.25 39.70
CA LYS A 579 -32.07 -26.22 38.80
C LYS A 579 -31.46 -27.61 39.09
N ASN A 580 -32.00 -28.66 38.49
CA ASN A 580 -31.49 -30.03 38.69
C ASN A 580 -30.02 -30.17 38.24
N ILE A 581 -29.20 -30.88 39.02
CA ILE A 581 -27.88 -31.33 38.59
C ILE A 581 -28.04 -32.68 37.88
N GLN A 582 -27.71 -32.72 36.59
CA GLN A 582 -27.74 -33.94 35.78
C GLN A 582 -26.30 -34.33 35.40
N ALA A 583 -25.91 -35.58 35.65
CA ALA A 583 -24.73 -36.13 34.98
C ALA A 583 -25.05 -36.33 33.49
N GLY A 584 -24.20 -35.80 32.62
CA GLY A 584 -24.39 -35.84 31.18
C GLY A 584 -24.45 -37.25 30.61
N ASP A 585 -25.04 -37.37 29.42
CA ASP A 585 -25.37 -38.56 28.63
C ASP A 585 -24.63 -39.86 29.04
N GLY A 586 -25.30 -40.64 29.89
CA GLY A 586 -24.85 -41.97 30.31
C GLY A 586 -23.79 -42.03 31.43
N LYS A 587 -23.44 -40.91 32.08
CA LYS A 587 -22.35 -40.88 33.07
C LYS A 587 -22.80 -41.08 34.52
N LYS A 588 -21.94 -41.71 35.30
CA LYS A 588 -22.05 -41.87 36.76
C LYS A 588 -21.90 -40.51 37.45
N PHE A 589 -22.90 -40.10 38.23
CA PHE A 589 -22.79 -38.97 39.15
C PHE A 589 -22.14 -39.45 40.45
N THR A 590 -20.98 -38.91 40.79
CA THR A 590 -20.25 -39.23 42.02
C THR A 590 -20.13 -37.98 42.89
N LEU A 591 -20.69 -38.02 44.09
CA LEU A 591 -20.27 -37.15 45.19
C LEU A 591 -19.18 -37.88 45.97
N SER A 592 -18.08 -37.21 46.27
CA SER A 592 -17.00 -37.81 47.05
C SER A 592 -16.46 -36.84 48.10
N SER A 593 -16.02 -37.38 49.23
CA SER A 593 -15.36 -36.61 50.29
C SER A 593 -13.92 -37.09 50.45
N SER A 594 -12.98 -36.22 50.03
CA SER A 594 -11.56 -36.31 50.36
C SER A 594 -11.32 -35.67 51.72
N ASN A 595 -11.73 -36.38 52.77
CA ASN A 595 -11.39 -36.06 54.14
C ASN A 595 -9.95 -36.51 54.46
N ASN A 596 -9.53 -36.34 55.71
CA ASN A 596 -8.23 -36.78 56.22
C ASN A 596 -8.12 -38.31 56.45
N SER A 597 -8.90 -39.11 55.71
CA SER A 597 -8.86 -40.58 55.70
C SER A 597 -7.89 -41.10 54.64
N THR A 598 -7.49 -42.37 54.76
CA THR A 598 -6.75 -43.09 53.71
C THR A 598 -7.63 -43.64 52.58
N LYS A 599 -8.94 -43.37 52.62
CA LYS A 599 -9.95 -43.77 51.62
C LYS A 599 -11.05 -42.73 51.48
N ASN A 600 -11.43 -42.38 50.26
CA ASN A 600 -12.49 -41.42 49.98
C ASN A 600 -13.87 -42.09 50.10
N ALA A 601 -14.79 -41.48 50.86
CA ALA A 601 -16.19 -41.90 50.85
C ALA A 601 -16.86 -41.39 49.57
N THR A 602 -17.49 -42.28 48.79
CA THR A 602 -18.23 -41.96 47.55
C THR A 602 -19.71 -42.30 47.68
N PHE A 603 -20.57 -41.43 47.17
CA PHE A 603 -21.98 -41.68 46.88
C PHE A 603 -22.22 -41.55 45.38
N ASN A 604 -22.84 -42.57 44.81
CA ASN A 604 -22.81 -42.88 43.39
C ASN A 604 -24.23 -43.07 42.86
N LEU A 605 -24.66 -42.25 41.90
CA LEU A 605 -25.89 -42.44 41.14
C LEU A 605 -25.56 -42.78 39.69
N TRP A 606 -26.02 -43.93 39.20
CA TRP A 606 -25.76 -44.39 37.83
C TRP A 606 -26.78 -45.41 37.35
N GLY A 607 -26.68 -45.80 36.07
CA GLY A 607 -27.48 -46.86 35.47
C GLY A 607 -26.74 -47.54 34.31
N ALA A 608 -27.08 -48.79 34.05
CA ALA A 608 -26.59 -49.59 32.93
C ALA A 608 -27.69 -50.55 32.46
N SER A 609 -27.57 -51.14 31.27
CA SER A 609 -28.58 -52.08 30.73
C SER A 609 -28.89 -53.28 31.65
N THR A 610 -27.93 -53.72 32.46
CA THR A 610 -28.07 -54.80 33.45
C THR A 610 -28.44 -54.32 34.86
N ARG A 611 -28.26 -53.03 35.15
CA ARG A 611 -28.59 -52.39 36.45
C ARG A 611 -29.23 -51.01 36.16
N PRO A 612 -30.49 -50.93 35.70
CA PRO A 612 -31.07 -49.69 35.16
C PRO A 612 -31.00 -48.45 36.06
N VAL A 613 -31.12 -48.61 37.37
CA VAL A 613 -30.94 -47.53 38.37
C VAL A 613 -30.17 -48.08 39.56
N VAL A 614 -29.08 -47.42 39.93
CA VAL A 614 -28.22 -47.76 41.07
C VAL A 614 -27.96 -46.52 41.92
N ALA A 615 -28.16 -46.64 43.23
CA ALA A 615 -27.68 -45.70 44.24
C ALA A 615 -26.74 -46.44 45.20
N GLU A 616 -25.47 -46.06 45.23
CA GLU A 616 -24.39 -46.86 45.80
C GLU A 616 -23.47 -46.01 46.70
N LEU A 617 -23.10 -46.55 47.86
CA LEU A 617 -22.06 -46.02 48.74
C LEU A 617 -20.84 -46.94 48.66
N GLY A 618 -19.64 -46.37 48.53
CA GLY A 618 -18.40 -47.14 48.42
C GLY A 618 -17.13 -46.30 48.48
N ASN A 619 -15.98 -46.93 48.28
CA ASN A 619 -14.66 -46.31 48.17
C ASN A 619 -13.79 -47.03 47.13
N GLU A 620 -12.48 -46.80 47.13
CA GLU A 620 -11.51 -47.38 46.18
C GLU A 620 -11.45 -48.92 46.23
N ALA A 621 -11.89 -49.54 47.33
CA ALA A 621 -11.96 -50.99 47.50
C ALA A 621 -13.34 -51.59 47.14
N GLY A 622 -14.27 -50.78 46.63
CA GLY A 622 -15.59 -51.22 46.15
C GLY A 622 -16.77 -50.68 46.96
N TRP A 623 -17.93 -51.32 46.80
CA TRP A 623 -19.19 -50.90 47.41
C TRP A 623 -19.32 -51.40 48.85
N HIS A 624 -19.88 -50.55 49.71
CA HIS A 624 -20.33 -50.86 51.08
C HIS A 624 -21.83 -51.18 51.09
N PHE A 625 -22.61 -50.42 50.34
CA PHE A 625 -24.07 -50.54 50.24
C PHE A 625 -24.53 -50.13 48.84
N TYR A 626 -25.55 -50.79 48.31
CA TYR A 626 -26.33 -50.21 47.22
C TYR A 626 -27.82 -50.55 47.33
N SER A 627 -28.64 -49.66 46.76
CA SER A 627 -29.96 -49.98 46.26
C SER A 627 -29.91 -50.02 44.73
N GLN A 628 -30.56 -51.01 44.11
CA GLN A 628 -30.72 -51.04 42.66
C GLN A 628 -32.12 -51.49 42.24
N ARG A 629 -32.57 -50.97 41.11
CA ARG A 629 -33.67 -51.55 40.32
C ARG A 629 -33.07 -52.49 39.28
N ASN A 630 -33.59 -53.71 39.22
CA ASN A 630 -33.25 -54.73 38.22
C ASN A 630 -34.06 -54.55 36.93
N THR A 631 -33.69 -55.28 35.87
CA THR A 631 -34.39 -55.25 34.56
C THR A 631 -35.82 -55.80 34.60
N ASP A 632 -36.14 -56.63 35.60
CA ASP A 632 -37.49 -57.15 35.88
C ASP A 632 -38.35 -56.21 36.76
N ASN A 633 -37.86 -55.00 37.05
CA ASN A 633 -38.42 -54.03 37.99
C ASN A 633 -38.41 -54.43 39.49
N SER A 634 -37.82 -55.56 39.87
CA SER A 634 -37.53 -55.84 41.28
C SER A 634 -36.49 -54.86 41.83
N VAL A 635 -36.51 -54.65 43.15
CA VAL A 635 -35.58 -53.75 43.84
C VAL A 635 -34.79 -54.56 44.87
N ILE A 636 -33.46 -54.44 44.82
CA ILE A 636 -32.54 -55.06 45.76
C ILE A 636 -31.87 -53.99 46.60
N PHE A 637 -31.78 -54.25 47.90
CA PHE A 637 -30.86 -53.57 48.82
C PHE A 637 -29.78 -54.58 49.21
N SER A 638 -28.51 -54.16 49.20
CA SER A 638 -27.38 -55.04 49.52
C SER A 638 -26.32 -54.30 50.32
N VAL A 639 -25.75 -54.97 51.32
CA VAL A 639 -24.71 -54.45 52.22
C VAL A 639 -23.55 -55.44 52.24
N ASN A 640 -22.34 -54.91 52.08
CA ASN A 640 -21.08 -55.63 52.18
C ASN A 640 -20.53 -55.47 53.61
N GLY A 641 -21.14 -56.16 54.56
CA GLY A 641 -20.88 -55.98 56.00
C GLY A 641 -22.09 -56.35 56.86
N GLN A 642 -22.08 -55.91 58.12
CA GLN A 642 -23.18 -56.12 59.06
C GLN A 642 -24.21 -54.97 59.01
N ILE A 643 -25.49 -55.30 59.22
CA ILE A 643 -26.55 -54.31 59.44
C ILE A 643 -26.91 -54.33 60.92
N GLN A 644 -26.77 -53.20 61.60
CA GLN A 644 -27.15 -53.02 63.00
C GLN A 644 -28.39 -52.12 63.10
N PRO A 645 -29.62 -52.68 63.14
CA PRO A 645 -30.81 -51.90 63.44
C PRO A 645 -30.80 -51.40 64.89
N SER A 646 -31.45 -50.27 65.14
CA SER A 646 -31.67 -49.71 66.48
C SER A 646 -32.68 -50.51 67.32
N ASN A 647 -33.45 -51.40 66.69
CA ASN A 647 -34.43 -52.26 67.33
C ASN A 647 -34.45 -53.63 66.61
N TRP A 648 -34.33 -54.72 67.37
CA TRP A 648 -34.34 -56.10 66.85
C TRP A 648 -35.69 -56.81 67.00
N GLY A 649 -36.72 -56.18 67.57
CA GLY A 649 -38.00 -56.81 67.94
C GLY A 649 -38.71 -57.58 66.80
N ASN A 650 -38.53 -57.15 65.54
CA ASN A 650 -39.09 -57.82 64.37
C ASN A 650 -38.33 -59.10 63.94
N PHE A 651 -37.11 -59.31 64.46
CA PHE A 651 -36.30 -60.53 64.32
C PHE A 651 -36.40 -61.39 65.59
N ASP A 652 -36.34 -60.77 66.77
CA ASP A 652 -36.45 -61.40 68.09
C ASP A 652 -37.77 -62.17 68.32
N SER A 653 -38.80 -61.79 67.59
CA SER A 653 -40.11 -62.45 67.51
C SER A 653 -40.17 -63.66 66.58
N ARG A 654 -39.11 -63.94 65.80
CA ARG A 654 -39.08 -65.04 64.79
C ARG A 654 -38.22 -66.23 65.20
N TYR A 655 -37.23 -66.02 66.07
CA TYR A 655 -36.20 -67.01 66.37
C TYR A 655 -36.19 -67.42 67.84
N VAL A 656 -35.85 -68.68 68.09
CA VAL A 656 -35.48 -69.15 69.43
C VAL A 656 -34.09 -68.62 69.75
N LYS A 657 -33.97 -67.85 70.84
CA LYS A 657 -32.71 -67.26 71.31
C LYS A 657 -31.91 -68.18 72.23
N ASP A 658 -32.59 -69.05 72.97
CA ASP A 658 -32.00 -69.96 73.96
C ASP A 658 -32.93 -71.16 74.23
N VAL A 659 -32.38 -72.29 74.68
CA VAL A 659 -33.10 -73.53 75.03
C VAL A 659 -32.50 -74.14 76.30
N ARG A 660 -33.34 -74.45 77.29
CA ARG A 660 -32.89 -75.02 78.58
C ARG A 660 -33.82 -76.09 79.13
N LEU A 661 -33.36 -76.81 80.14
CA LEU A 661 -34.22 -77.59 81.05
C LEU A 661 -34.65 -76.71 82.22
N GLY A 662 -35.96 -76.56 82.43
CA GLY A 662 -36.54 -75.77 83.52
C GLY A 662 -36.46 -76.45 84.89
N THR A 663 -37.19 -75.93 85.87
CA THR A 663 -37.27 -76.46 87.24
C THR A 663 -37.72 -77.93 87.25
N ARG A 664 -37.18 -78.74 88.18
CA ARG A 664 -37.58 -80.15 88.30
C ARG A 664 -39.05 -80.29 88.73
N VAL A 665 -39.71 -81.31 88.20
CA VAL A 665 -41.06 -81.75 88.57
C VAL A 665 -40.98 -83.23 88.87
N VAL A 666 -41.46 -83.65 90.04
CA VAL A 666 -41.48 -85.05 90.45
C VAL A 666 -42.85 -85.66 90.15
N GLN A 667 -42.87 -86.93 89.76
CA GLN A 667 -44.07 -87.75 89.64
C GLN A 667 -43.73 -89.17 90.09
N LEU A 668 -44.61 -89.78 90.88
CA LEU A 668 -44.42 -91.14 91.38
C LEU A 668 -44.65 -92.18 90.28
N MET A 669 -43.89 -93.28 90.34
CA MET A 669 -43.96 -94.39 89.39
C MET A 669 -44.71 -95.59 89.99
N ALA A 670 -45.48 -96.28 89.16
CA ALA A 670 -46.23 -97.49 89.51
C ALA A 670 -45.94 -98.59 88.48
N ARG A 671 -46.13 -99.85 88.89
CA ARG A 671 -45.74 -101.03 88.11
C ARG A 671 -46.39 -101.05 86.72
N GLY A 672 -45.57 -101.15 85.67
CA GLY A 672 -46.03 -101.36 84.28
C GLY A 672 -46.53 -100.12 83.53
N GLY A 673 -46.52 -98.93 84.14
CA GLY A 673 -46.89 -97.68 83.47
C GLY A 673 -45.79 -97.12 82.53
N ARG A 674 -46.18 -96.23 81.62
CA ARG A 674 -45.25 -95.33 80.92
C ARG A 674 -45.22 -93.97 81.61
N TYR A 675 -44.02 -93.45 81.84
CA TYR A 675 -43.79 -92.19 82.55
C TYR A 675 -43.29 -91.13 81.58
N GLU A 676 -44.24 -90.55 80.83
CA GLU A 676 -44.02 -89.45 79.90
C GLU A 676 -44.84 -88.23 80.34
N LYS A 677 -44.29 -87.03 80.19
CA LYS A 677 -44.95 -85.77 80.56
C LYS A 677 -44.70 -84.75 79.46
N ALA A 678 -45.76 -84.31 78.78
CA ALA A 678 -45.66 -83.52 77.55
C ALA A 678 -44.66 -82.36 77.67
N GLY A 679 -43.68 -82.31 76.77
CA GLY A 679 -42.66 -81.27 76.73
C GLY A 679 -41.56 -81.39 77.78
N HIS A 680 -41.48 -82.48 78.54
CA HIS A 680 -40.46 -82.71 79.57
C HIS A 680 -39.55 -83.88 79.22
N ALA A 681 -38.28 -83.78 79.57
CA ALA A 681 -37.36 -84.92 79.61
C ALA A 681 -37.32 -85.52 81.02
N ILE A 682 -37.11 -86.84 81.12
CA ILE A 682 -36.65 -87.47 82.36
C ILE A 682 -35.19 -87.04 82.58
N THR A 683 -34.88 -86.62 83.81
CA THR A 683 -33.56 -86.08 84.20
C THR A 683 -33.00 -86.73 85.47
N GLY A 684 -33.70 -87.74 85.99
CA GLY A 684 -33.31 -88.57 87.11
C GLY A 684 -34.41 -89.57 87.43
N LEU A 685 -34.03 -90.72 87.95
CA LEU A 685 -34.92 -91.72 88.54
C LEU A 685 -34.39 -92.01 89.95
N ARG A 686 -35.30 -92.27 90.90
CA ARG A 686 -34.96 -92.77 92.23
C ARG A 686 -35.82 -94.02 92.45
N ILE A 687 -35.17 -95.18 92.34
CA ILE A 687 -35.79 -96.50 92.45
C ILE A 687 -35.19 -97.22 93.64
N ILE A 688 -36.02 -97.76 94.55
CA ILE A 688 -35.57 -98.46 95.77
C ILE A 688 -36.23 -99.85 95.89
N GLY A 689 -36.10 -100.67 94.84
CA GLY A 689 -36.57 -102.05 94.83
C GLY A 689 -37.21 -102.43 93.49
N GLU A 690 -38.45 -102.93 93.55
CA GLU A 690 -39.33 -103.02 92.39
C GLU A 690 -40.27 -101.81 92.37
N VAL A 691 -40.56 -101.27 91.18
CA VAL A 691 -41.47 -100.12 91.02
C VAL A 691 -42.89 -100.50 91.46
N ASP A 692 -43.30 -100.05 92.65
CA ASP A 692 -44.55 -100.44 93.31
C ASP A 692 -45.52 -99.26 93.57
N GLY A 693 -45.02 -98.07 93.89
CA GLY A 693 -45.82 -96.85 94.03
C GLY A 693 -45.13 -95.62 94.62
N ASP A 694 -43.96 -95.74 95.26
CA ASP A 694 -43.27 -94.60 95.93
C ASP A 694 -41.99 -94.09 95.21
N ASP A 695 -41.51 -94.80 94.20
CA ASP A 695 -40.35 -94.43 93.38
C ASP A 695 -40.56 -93.10 92.61
N GLU A 696 -39.53 -92.23 92.55
CA GLU A 696 -39.63 -90.90 91.94
C GLU A 696 -39.06 -90.85 90.50
N ALA A 697 -39.89 -90.43 89.54
CA ALA A 697 -39.45 -89.95 88.23
C ALA A 697 -39.26 -88.42 88.26
N ILE A 698 -38.05 -87.94 87.92
CA ILE A 698 -37.68 -86.52 87.99
C ILE A 698 -37.66 -85.92 86.58
N PHE A 699 -38.75 -85.25 86.21
CA PHE A 699 -38.91 -84.55 84.95
C PHE A 699 -38.34 -83.12 84.99
N ARG A 700 -37.95 -82.57 83.84
CA ARG A 700 -37.77 -81.13 83.64
C ARG A 700 -38.41 -80.70 82.31
N PRO A 701 -39.19 -79.60 82.27
CA PRO A 701 -39.72 -79.10 81.02
C PRO A 701 -38.57 -78.61 80.16
N ILE A 702 -38.55 -79.00 78.89
CA ILE A 702 -37.73 -78.36 77.87
C ILE A 702 -38.37 -77.00 77.61
N GLN A 703 -37.61 -75.91 77.76
CA GLN A 703 -38.07 -74.55 77.56
C GLN A 703 -37.30 -73.89 76.42
N LYS A 704 -37.97 -73.03 75.65
CA LYS A 704 -37.40 -72.20 74.59
C LYS A 704 -37.64 -70.72 74.88
N TYR A 705 -36.63 -69.89 74.65
CA TYR A 705 -36.69 -68.44 74.85
C TYR A 705 -36.96 -67.76 73.50
N ILE A 706 -38.06 -67.00 73.40
CA ILE A 706 -38.45 -66.25 72.20
C ILE A 706 -38.91 -64.86 72.66
N ASN A 707 -38.47 -63.79 71.99
CA ASN A 707 -38.92 -62.42 72.25
C ASN A 707 -39.01 -62.00 73.73
N GLY A 708 -37.98 -62.31 74.53
CA GLY A 708 -37.94 -61.97 75.96
C GLY A 708 -38.73 -62.91 76.90
N THR A 709 -39.40 -63.94 76.37
CA THR A 709 -40.28 -64.84 77.13
C THR A 709 -39.84 -66.30 77.04
N TRP A 710 -39.89 -67.02 78.17
CA TRP A 710 -39.66 -68.46 78.22
C TRP A 710 -40.96 -69.24 78.05
N TYR A 711 -41.01 -70.12 77.05
CA TYR A 711 -42.13 -71.01 76.76
C TYR A 711 -41.73 -72.46 77.01
N ASN A 712 -42.61 -73.26 77.61
CA ASN A 712 -42.45 -74.71 77.60
C ASN A 712 -42.62 -75.22 76.15
N VAL A 713 -41.82 -76.21 75.76
CA VAL A 713 -41.97 -76.93 74.48
C VAL A 713 -43.19 -77.85 74.56
N ALA A 714 -43.88 -78.05 73.44
CA ALA A 714 -44.92 -79.07 73.33
C ALA A 714 -44.31 -80.38 72.80
N GLN A 715 -44.72 -81.50 73.38
CA GLN A 715 -44.61 -82.82 72.75
C GLN A 715 -45.91 -83.03 71.95
N VAL A 716 -45.77 -83.59 70.75
CA VAL A 716 -46.86 -83.81 69.78
C VAL A 716 -47.01 -85.31 69.56
#